data_AF-A0A847DMP9-F1
#
_entry.id   AF-A0A847DMP9-F1
#
_cell.length_a   1.000
_cell.length_b   1.000
_cell.length_c   1.000
_cell.angle_alpha   90.00
_cell.angle_beta   90.00
_cell.angle_gamma   90.00
#
_symmetry.space_group_name_H-M   'P 1'
#
loop_
_entity.id
_entity.type
_entity.pdbx_description
1 polymer ?
#
loop_
_entity_poly.entity_id
_entity_poly.type
_entity_poly.pdbx_seq_one_letter_code
_entity_poly.pdbx_strand_id
1 'polypeptide(L)'
;MRIKQLYLSALVMASAALAGAIPTMTGQWNFTNSNLDATVGTAMAYRGTTQSNTSFGKASTFGMPNVEGVDKVVMAFPACNNSQGYIFHPNTSASGGSDTNQYTILMDIGYKTVPSGYGALLQTDPNNSNDAECFCYNGGIGISGQYDGELQEGAWHRVVWTMNNRVFKKYIDGQLVGTQNLDGYADDRWSMYSGASGTALVFTDNDNETAPGYCSQIAVYDGVMTDQEVADLGGLYVSTVKVKTPPYLQNMKTNEMTIMWETSTDNAATVEYGTTTAYGQTATPTAIASKAATYIHKAVLTSLTPDTLYHYRVKNVGADPEYTDDATFKTAPDTNTGDFAFAFWSDSQGAVNGSNDHPTNDLFDHMAAQGIDFAVTAGDLSEAGDSSAHVRNFFLNRTCAHLGTKVPFFIAWGNHDAYNTEPPQGELNFIRQCASLPSQDRTDQPGKVNAGRGGFSYTYRGVYFCFIDDLHPDDIINGWLDAELASDACKNARMRVCVVHQPPYCDMWVDGTPSYRTNLVPKLEANNFVLCLSGHTHEYERGFLNNINYVICGGASWLDLTEPIVKDWEHITVGGAHNMDGAPRAGLLHGYTLFNISDGVVTAQFHTFSSTGEYTGIKDSFIINLPVAAVNDWSLQ
;
A
#
# COMPACT_ATOMS: atom_id res chain seq x y z
N MET A 1 31.93 -30.15 31.10
CA MET A 1 32.62 -29.50 32.24
C MET A 1 33.48 -28.37 31.69
N ARG A 2 33.19 -27.12 32.08
CA ARG A 2 33.99 -25.86 31.99
C ARG A 2 34.46 -25.38 30.58
N ILE A 3 34.01 -24.24 30.04
CA ILE A 3 34.16 -22.81 30.44
C ILE A 3 35.48 -22.14 29.93
N LYS A 4 35.27 -21.17 29.02
CA LYS A 4 35.90 -19.83 28.82
C LYS A 4 37.27 -19.60 28.13
N GLN A 5 37.18 -18.66 27.16
CA GLN A 5 38.03 -17.47 26.86
C GLN A 5 39.47 -17.72 26.35
N LEU A 6 40.06 -17.03 25.35
CA LEU A 6 40.07 -15.61 24.92
C LEU A 6 40.27 -15.51 23.37
N TYR A 7 39.55 -14.67 22.61
CA TYR A 7 39.85 -13.28 22.14
C TYR A 7 41.14 -13.13 21.29
N LEU A 8 41.16 -12.51 20.09
CA LEU A 8 40.85 -11.09 19.80
C LEU A 8 40.77 -10.73 18.28
N SER A 9 39.80 -9.87 17.89
CA SER A 9 39.83 -8.74 16.89
C SER A 9 40.14 -8.99 15.38
N ALA A 10 39.50 -8.39 14.36
CA ALA A 10 38.96 -7.02 14.20
C ALA A 10 37.99 -6.88 12.99
N LEU A 11 37.29 -5.74 12.93
CA LEU A 11 36.37 -5.20 11.89
C LEU A 11 34.89 -5.62 11.93
N VAL A 12 34.19 -5.17 12.98
CA VAL A 12 32.83 -4.61 12.82
C VAL A 12 32.80 -3.30 13.61
N MET A 13 32.98 -2.18 12.92
CA MET A 13 32.66 -0.83 13.38
C MET A 13 32.65 0.08 12.16
N ALA A 14 31.46 0.35 11.62
CA ALA A 14 31.03 1.64 11.07
C ALA A 14 29.65 1.48 10.38
N SER A 15 28.65 2.13 10.99
CA SER A 15 27.30 2.50 10.47
C SER A 15 26.10 2.06 11.32
N ALA A 16 26.25 2.01 12.64
CA ALA A 16 25.19 2.54 13.49
C ALA A 16 25.30 4.07 13.42
N ALA A 17 24.55 4.69 12.51
CA ALA A 17 24.29 6.12 12.61
C ALA A 17 23.69 6.36 14.00
N LEU A 18 24.21 7.34 14.74
CA LEU A 18 23.73 7.67 16.07
C LEU A 18 22.22 7.96 16.01
N ALA A 19 21.38 7.04 16.51
CA ALA A 19 20.07 7.44 17.01
C ALA A 19 20.35 8.39 18.17
N GLY A 20 20.02 9.67 18.02
CA GLY A 20 20.05 10.62 19.12
C GLY A 20 19.16 10.09 20.25
N ALA A 21 19.48 10.42 21.50
CA ALA A 21 18.53 10.19 22.58
C ALA A 21 17.28 11.04 22.32
N ILE A 22 16.10 10.45 22.51
CA ILE A 22 14.81 11.17 22.43
C ILE A 22 14.91 12.42 23.33
N PRO A 23 14.49 13.61 22.85
CA PRO A 23 14.44 14.83 23.67
C PRO A 23 13.75 14.59 25.02
N THR A 24 14.29 15.17 26.09
CA THR A 24 13.78 14.94 27.46
C THR A 24 12.57 15.82 27.72
N MET A 25 11.48 15.24 28.23
CA MET A 25 10.30 16.01 28.65
C MET A 25 10.60 16.81 29.92
N THR A 26 10.44 18.12 29.87
CA THR A 26 10.75 19.05 30.98
C THR A 26 9.50 19.70 31.57
N GLY A 27 8.36 19.63 30.86
CA GLY A 27 7.07 20.12 31.31
C GLY A 27 5.92 19.28 30.77
N GLN A 28 4.93 18.97 31.61
CA GLN A 28 3.69 18.34 31.17
C GLN A 28 2.52 18.75 32.08
N TRP A 29 1.39 19.07 31.45
CA TRP A 29 0.12 19.41 32.10
C TRP A 29 -1.00 18.66 31.40
N ASN A 30 -1.77 17.87 32.13
CA ASN A 30 -2.85 17.02 31.58
C ASN A 30 -4.23 17.29 32.21
N PHE A 31 -4.32 18.29 33.09
CA PHE A 31 -5.56 18.81 33.69
C PHE A 31 -6.46 17.80 34.42
N THR A 32 -5.95 16.59 34.72
CA THR A 32 -6.74 15.50 35.34
C THR A 32 -7.34 15.90 36.69
N ASN A 33 -6.65 16.77 37.44
CA ASN A 33 -7.07 17.28 38.74
C ASN A 33 -7.96 18.53 38.65
N SER A 34 -8.42 18.91 37.46
CA SER A 34 -9.23 20.11 37.22
C SER A 34 -8.54 21.41 37.67
N ASN A 35 -7.22 21.49 37.46
CA ASN A 35 -6.38 22.62 37.82
C ASN A 35 -5.16 22.70 36.88
N LEU A 36 -4.25 23.66 37.14
CA LEU A 36 -3.04 23.92 36.37
C LEU A 36 -1.79 23.18 36.90
N ASP A 37 -1.97 22.12 37.70
CA ASP A 37 -0.85 21.35 38.23
C ASP A 37 -0.07 20.67 37.10
N ALA A 38 1.24 20.60 37.26
CA ALA A 38 2.11 19.87 36.35
C ALA A 38 2.24 18.41 36.78
N THR A 39 2.20 17.49 35.81
CA THR A 39 2.65 16.11 36.02
C THR A 39 4.17 15.98 35.91
N VAL A 40 4.80 16.83 35.11
CA VAL A 40 6.26 17.00 35.01
C VAL A 40 6.58 18.48 35.03
N GLY A 41 7.58 18.90 35.81
CA GLY A 41 8.02 20.29 35.87
C GLY A 41 7.24 21.14 36.88
N THR A 42 6.98 22.39 36.53
CA THR A 42 6.40 23.41 37.44
C THR A 42 4.94 23.68 37.06
N ALA A 43 4.05 23.82 38.05
CA ALA A 43 2.66 24.16 37.80
C ALA A 43 2.51 25.46 36.98
N MET A 44 1.52 25.50 36.10
CA MET A 44 1.17 26.70 35.33
C MET A 44 0.47 27.73 36.22
N ALA A 45 0.52 28.99 35.82
CA ALA A 45 -0.16 30.10 36.51
C ALA A 45 -1.09 30.87 35.57
N TYR A 46 -2.13 31.49 36.14
CA TYR A 46 -3.01 32.38 35.39
C TYR A 46 -2.40 33.77 35.25
N ARG A 47 -2.53 34.38 34.07
CA ARG A 47 -2.21 35.79 33.84
C ARG A 47 -3.48 36.64 33.94
N GLY A 48 -3.43 37.78 34.62
CA GLY A 48 -4.58 38.67 34.78
C GLY A 48 -5.83 37.97 35.35
N THR A 49 -6.98 38.17 34.71
CA THR A 49 -8.27 37.61 35.14
C THR A 49 -8.62 36.26 34.51
N THR A 50 -7.68 35.60 33.82
CA THR A 50 -7.91 34.37 33.03
C THR A 50 -8.59 33.25 33.83
N GLN A 51 -8.28 33.14 35.13
CA GLN A 51 -8.87 32.11 35.99
C GLN A 51 -10.40 32.17 36.01
N SER A 52 -10.99 33.38 36.00
CA SER A 52 -12.46 33.53 36.06
C SER A 52 -13.18 33.06 34.79
N ASN A 53 -12.43 32.90 33.69
CA ASN A 53 -12.93 32.50 32.38
C ASN A 53 -12.40 31.12 31.95
N THR A 54 -11.64 30.44 32.81
CA THR A 54 -11.15 29.07 32.57
C THR A 54 -12.12 28.09 33.21
N SER A 55 -12.44 27.00 32.52
CA SER A 55 -13.24 25.91 33.09
C SER A 55 -12.55 24.57 32.90
N PHE A 56 -12.69 23.67 33.87
CA PHE A 56 -12.24 22.28 33.77
C PHE A 56 -13.45 21.36 33.87
N GLY A 57 -13.46 20.31 33.06
CA GLY A 57 -14.57 19.38 33.02
C GLY A 57 -14.32 18.25 32.04
N LYS A 58 -15.21 17.25 32.05
CA LYS A 58 -15.19 16.16 31.07
C LYS A 58 -15.38 16.70 29.65
N ALA A 59 -14.68 16.13 28.67
CA ALA A 59 -14.81 16.52 27.26
C ALA A 59 -16.28 16.45 26.81
N SER A 60 -16.99 15.39 27.20
CA SER A 60 -18.41 15.21 26.92
C SER A 60 -19.31 16.30 27.52
N THR A 61 -19.00 16.80 28.72
CA THR A 61 -19.73 17.91 29.38
C THR A 61 -19.63 19.20 28.58
N PHE A 62 -18.51 19.38 27.88
CA PHE A 62 -18.35 20.49 26.95
C PHE A 62 -18.93 20.20 25.57
N GLY A 63 -19.49 19.03 25.30
CA GLY A 63 -19.99 18.66 23.97
C GLY A 63 -18.86 18.46 22.94
N MET A 64 -17.67 18.08 23.40
CA MET A 64 -16.56 17.60 22.57
C MET A 64 -16.53 16.07 22.60
N PRO A 65 -15.99 15.40 21.56
CA PRO A 65 -15.79 13.95 21.58
C PRO A 65 -14.79 13.52 22.65
N ASN A 66 -14.76 12.23 22.96
CA ASN A 66 -13.79 11.65 23.88
C ASN A 66 -12.35 11.83 23.35
N VAL A 67 -11.39 12.06 24.26
CA VAL A 67 -9.97 12.16 23.95
C VAL A 67 -9.34 10.77 24.05
N GLU A 68 -8.76 10.24 22.98
CA GLU A 68 -8.21 8.87 22.92
C GLU A 68 -9.26 7.81 23.33
N GLY A 69 -10.52 8.01 22.93
CA GLY A 69 -11.64 7.12 23.28
C GLY A 69 -12.12 7.22 24.74
N VAL A 70 -11.43 8.00 25.59
CA VAL A 70 -11.78 8.21 27.00
C VAL A 70 -12.36 9.60 27.21
N ASP A 71 -13.42 9.69 28.00
CA ASP A 71 -13.95 10.98 28.43
C ASP A 71 -13.03 11.60 29.50
N LYS A 72 -11.95 12.26 29.06
CA LYS A 72 -10.93 12.88 29.91
C LYS A 72 -11.43 14.20 30.50
N VAL A 73 -10.85 14.62 31.62
CA VAL A 73 -10.98 16.01 32.09
C VAL A 73 -10.08 16.88 31.23
N VAL A 74 -10.60 17.97 30.70
CA VAL A 74 -9.92 18.90 29.81
C VAL A 74 -10.09 20.33 30.29
N MET A 75 -9.21 21.23 29.83
CA MET A 75 -9.31 22.67 30.06
C MET A 75 -10.05 23.33 28.90
N ALA A 76 -11.09 24.11 29.20
CA ALA A 76 -11.68 25.09 28.28
C ALA A 76 -11.05 26.46 28.56
N PHE A 77 -10.41 27.05 27.55
CA PHE A 77 -9.77 28.36 27.64
C PHE A 77 -10.56 29.42 26.83
N PRO A 78 -10.61 30.67 27.31
CA PRO A 78 -11.31 31.75 26.61
C PRO A 78 -10.46 32.34 25.47
N ALA A 79 -11.07 33.18 24.64
CA ALA A 79 -10.31 34.16 23.86
C ALA A 79 -9.71 35.20 24.83
N CYS A 80 -8.45 35.03 25.19
CA CYS A 80 -7.74 35.92 26.10
C CYS A 80 -7.52 37.29 25.47
N ASN A 81 -7.78 38.36 26.22
CA ASN A 81 -7.22 39.67 25.84
C ASN A 81 -5.71 39.74 26.17
N ASN A 82 -5.05 40.82 25.77
CA ASN A 82 -3.60 40.99 25.91
C ASN A 82 -3.04 41.00 27.34
N SER A 83 -3.90 41.09 28.36
CA SER A 83 -3.55 40.99 29.78
C SER A 83 -3.84 39.60 30.38
N GLN A 84 -4.47 38.72 29.61
CA GLN A 84 -4.87 37.36 29.96
C GLN A 84 -3.91 36.34 29.33
N GLY A 85 -4.15 35.05 29.58
CA GLY A 85 -3.30 33.93 29.16
C GLY A 85 -2.85 33.06 30.33
N TYR A 86 -2.00 32.09 30.01
CA TYR A 86 -1.43 31.18 30.99
C TYR A 86 0.09 31.20 30.91
N ILE A 87 0.73 31.26 32.07
CA ILE A 87 2.18 31.26 32.22
C ILE A 87 2.61 29.82 32.46
N PHE A 88 3.60 29.35 31.69
CA PHE A 88 4.24 28.05 31.92
C PHE A 88 5.75 28.21 32.01
N HIS A 89 6.40 27.21 32.62
CA HIS A 89 7.85 27.13 32.75
C HIS A 89 8.38 26.03 31.81
N PRO A 90 9.06 26.39 30.70
CA PRO A 90 9.61 25.40 29.77
C PRO A 90 10.63 24.47 30.43
N ASN A 91 11.40 24.97 31.40
CA ASN A 91 12.48 24.26 32.09
C ASN A 91 13.52 23.63 31.14
N THR A 92 13.66 24.20 29.95
CA THR A 92 14.59 23.75 28.91
C THR A 92 15.99 24.36 29.12
N SER A 93 17.00 23.71 28.55
CA SER A 93 18.38 24.20 28.62
C SER A 93 18.67 25.22 27.52
N ALA A 94 19.66 26.09 27.73
CA ALA A 94 20.16 26.97 26.68
C ALA A 94 20.71 26.14 25.51
N SER A 95 20.38 26.53 24.28
CA SER A 95 20.75 25.80 23.06
C SER A 95 20.84 26.77 21.90
N GLY A 96 21.92 26.74 21.12
CA GLY A 96 22.14 27.70 20.01
C GLY A 96 22.48 29.13 20.44
N GLY A 97 22.40 29.43 21.74
CA GLY A 97 22.68 30.72 22.39
C GLY A 97 22.55 30.62 23.91
N SER A 98 22.19 31.72 24.57
CA SER A 98 21.93 31.84 26.01
C SER A 98 20.50 31.40 26.38
N ASP A 99 19.59 31.49 25.42
CA ASP A 99 18.21 31.04 25.54
C ASP A 99 18.03 29.67 24.84
N THR A 100 16.85 29.06 24.99
CA THR A 100 16.51 27.81 24.34
C THR A 100 16.07 28.08 22.91
N ASN A 101 16.95 27.83 21.94
CA ASN A 101 16.65 27.93 20.52
C ASN A 101 16.29 26.57 19.87
N GLN A 102 16.41 25.48 20.62
CA GLN A 102 16.12 24.12 20.16
C GLN A 102 15.15 23.42 21.11
N TYR A 103 13.89 23.25 20.70
CA TYR A 103 12.83 22.71 21.54
C TYR A 103 11.69 22.07 20.74
N THR A 104 10.86 21.28 21.42
CA THR A 104 9.63 20.71 20.88
C THR A 104 8.47 20.99 21.83
N ILE A 105 7.36 21.47 21.28
CA ILE A 105 6.10 21.65 22.00
C ILE A 105 5.05 20.72 21.41
N LEU A 106 4.30 20.06 22.29
CA LEU A 106 3.14 19.26 21.94
C LEU A 106 1.92 19.84 22.66
N MET A 107 0.82 19.99 21.92
CA MET A 107 -0.48 20.34 22.47
C MET A 107 -1.56 19.45 21.88
N ASP A 108 -2.38 18.87 22.76
CA ASP A 108 -3.59 18.17 22.38
C ASP A 108 -4.75 19.18 22.48
N ILE A 109 -5.20 19.69 21.33
CA ILE A 109 -6.17 20.79 21.23
C ILE A 109 -7.42 20.40 20.46
N GLY A 110 -8.53 21.05 20.79
CA GLY A 110 -9.80 20.87 20.09
C GLY A 110 -10.57 22.18 19.97
N TYR A 111 -11.23 22.35 18.84
CA TYR A 111 -12.10 23.50 18.56
C TYR A 111 -13.48 22.99 18.17
N LYS A 112 -14.54 23.51 18.81
CA LYS A 112 -15.91 23.26 18.32
C LYS A 112 -16.14 23.88 16.95
N THR A 113 -15.60 25.08 16.78
CA THR A 113 -15.59 25.85 15.54
C THR A 113 -14.16 26.34 15.40
N VAL A 114 -13.53 25.99 14.30
CA VAL A 114 -12.12 26.35 14.07
C VAL A 114 -12.05 27.87 13.89
N PRO A 115 -11.05 28.56 14.48
CA PRO A 115 -10.96 30.01 14.38
C PRO A 115 -10.84 30.47 12.92
N SER A 116 -11.77 31.32 12.48
CA SER A 116 -11.69 32.00 11.18
C SER A 116 -10.75 33.22 11.20
N GLY A 117 -10.39 33.67 12.41
CA GLY A 117 -9.33 34.63 12.70
C GLY A 117 -8.15 33.95 13.38
N TYR A 118 -7.21 34.73 13.90
CA TYR A 118 -6.03 34.21 14.58
C TYR A 118 -6.35 33.71 15.99
N GLY A 119 -5.87 32.51 16.32
CA GLY A 119 -5.92 31.94 17.66
C GLY A 119 -4.52 31.58 18.14
N ALA A 120 -3.89 32.45 18.93
CA ALA A 120 -2.54 32.23 19.44
C ALA A 120 -2.42 30.93 20.25
N LEU A 121 -1.34 30.19 20.04
CA LEU A 121 -1.01 28.93 20.73
C LEU A 121 0.19 29.11 21.65
N LEU A 122 1.27 29.73 21.18
CA LEU A 122 2.51 29.96 21.95
C LEU A 122 3.01 31.38 21.76
N GLN A 123 3.36 32.02 22.88
CA GLN A 123 3.96 33.34 22.95
C GLN A 123 5.23 33.23 23.83
N THR A 124 6.41 33.42 23.24
CA THR A 124 7.70 33.23 23.91
C THR A 124 8.13 34.43 24.73
N ASP A 125 7.64 35.65 24.44
CA ASP A 125 7.87 36.85 25.25
C ASP A 125 6.93 36.86 26.48
N PRO A 126 7.46 36.70 27.70
CA PRO A 126 6.68 36.73 28.94
C PRO A 126 5.93 38.05 29.17
N ASN A 127 6.38 39.13 28.53
CA ASN A 127 5.75 40.43 28.63
C ASN A 127 4.55 40.58 27.68
N ASN A 128 4.40 39.67 26.71
CA ASN A 128 3.39 39.72 25.67
C ASN A 128 3.45 41.06 24.90
N SER A 129 4.66 41.47 24.47
CA SER A 129 4.90 42.79 23.87
C SER A 129 4.94 42.78 22.33
N ASN A 130 4.94 41.60 21.72
CA ASN A 130 4.94 41.34 20.28
C ASN A 130 3.97 40.18 19.96
N ASP A 131 3.76 39.87 18.67
CA ASP A 131 2.83 38.80 18.30
C ASP A 131 3.35 37.42 18.69
N ALA A 132 2.42 36.50 18.93
CA ALA A 132 2.72 35.11 19.25
C ALA A 132 3.56 34.41 18.16
N GLU A 133 4.29 33.36 18.54
CA GLU A 133 5.19 32.62 17.66
C GLU A 133 4.47 31.52 16.87
N CYS A 134 3.31 31.07 17.35
CA CYS A 134 2.49 30.07 16.68
C CYS A 134 1.00 30.37 16.90
N PHE A 135 0.24 30.43 15.81
CA PHE A 135 -1.21 30.60 15.82
C PHE A 135 -1.89 29.43 15.10
N CYS A 136 -3.17 29.23 15.42
CA CYS A 136 -4.13 28.58 14.55
C CYS A 136 -4.87 29.63 13.71
N TYR A 137 -5.00 29.42 12.41
CA TYR A 137 -5.76 30.27 11.49
C TYR A 137 -6.41 29.42 10.40
N ASN A 138 -7.75 29.40 10.32
CA ASN A 138 -8.53 28.54 9.40
C ASN A 138 -8.10 27.06 9.45
N GLY A 139 -7.75 26.57 10.64
CA GLY A 139 -7.34 25.18 10.86
C GLY A 139 -5.86 24.93 10.58
N GLY A 140 -5.16 25.80 9.86
CA GLY A 140 -3.71 25.73 9.72
C GLY A 140 -3.01 26.20 10.99
N ILE A 141 -1.80 25.70 11.24
CA ILE A 141 -0.92 26.16 12.33
C ILE A 141 0.31 26.86 11.74
N GLY A 142 0.77 27.95 12.35
CA GLY A 142 1.95 28.68 11.89
C GLY A 142 1.94 30.17 12.22
N ILE A 143 2.66 30.95 11.41
CA ILE A 143 2.90 32.39 11.61
C ILE A 143 3.21 33.07 10.26
N SER A 144 3.17 34.40 10.22
CA SER A 144 3.67 35.23 9.10
C SER A 144 3.07 34.87 7.73
N GLY A 145 1.77 34.59 7.70
CA GLY A 145 1.04 34.28 6.45
C GLY A 145 1.22 32.84 5.96
N GLN A 146 1.93 31.99 6.71
CA GLN A 146 2.06 30.57 6.40
C GLN A 146 1.43 29.75 7.54
N TYR A 147 0.26 29.18 7.28
CA TYR A 147 -0.49 28.34 8.22
C TYR A 147 -0.74 27.01 7.54
N ASP A 148 -0.02 25.98 7.98
CA ASP A 148 0.03 24.69 7.31
C ASP A 148 -0.80 23.65 8.07
N GLY A 149 -1.35 22.68 7.32
CA GLY A 149 -2.24 21.66 7.87
C GLY A 149 -3.68 22.15 8.04
N GLU A 150 -4.53 21.27 8.58
CA GLU A 150 -5.96 21.54 8.76
C GLU A 150 -6.52 20.81 9.99
N LEU A 151 -6.76 21.56 11.07
CA LEU A 151 -7.57 21.11 12.20
C LEU A 151 -9.05 21.08 11.81
N GLN A 152 -9.74 20.04 12.23
CA GLN A 152 -11.15 19.81 11.94
C GLN A 152 -12.04 20.31 13.08
N GLU A 153 -13.20 20.87 12.73
CA GLU A 153 -14.20 21.30 13.70
C GLU A 153 -14.78 20.11 14.47
N GLY A 154 -15.00 20.30 15.77
CA GLY A 154 -15.57 19.27 16.64
C GLY A 154 -14.63 18.08 16.90
N ALA A 155 -13.35 18.19 16.57
CA ALA A 155 -12.35 17.14 16.73
C ALA A 155 -11.25 17.51 17.73
N TRP A 156 -10.54 16.48 18.21
CA TRP A 156 -9.27 16.62 18.91
C TRP A 156 -8.14 16.33 17.96
N HIS A 157 -7.07 17.12 18.04
CA HIS A 157 -5.85 16.94 17.26
C HIS A 157 -4.64 17.01 18.19
N ARG A 158 -3.62 16.20 17.90
CA ARG A 158 -2.29 16.37 18.48
C ARG A 158 -1.49 17.29 17.59
N VAL A 159 -1.26 18.51 18.04
CA VAL A 159 -0.40 19.47 17.35
C VAL A 159 0.98 19.43 17.97
N VAL A 160 2.00 19.27 17.14
CA VAL A 160 3.40 19.33 17.56
C VAL A 160 4.12 20.36 16.71
N TRP A 161 5.04 21.11 17.28
CA TRP A 161 6.03 21.82 16.49
C TRP A 161 7.40 21.72 17.10
N THR A 162 8.40 21.72 16.23
CA THR A 162 9.80 21.74 16.61
C THR A 162 10.43 23.04 16.14
N MET A 163 11.20 23.64 17.02
CA MET A 163 12.06 24.78 16.70
C MET A 163 13.49 24.28 16.71
N ASN A 164 14.17 24.31 15.57
CA ASN A 164 15.59 24.05 15.49
C ASN A 164 16.32 25.32 15.04
N ASN A 165 16.63 26.16 16.02
CA ASN A 165 17.08 27.53 15.84
C ASN A 165 16.02 28.40 15.13
N ARG A 166 15.93 28.29 13.81
CA ARG A 166 15.00 29.06 12.96
C ARG A 166 14.25 28.19 11.96
N VAL A 167 14.43 26.87 12.06
CA VAL A 167 13.65 25.91 11.28
C VAL A 167 12.47 25.51 12.15
N PHE A 168 11.30 26.03 11.80
CA PHE A 168 10.03 25.80 12.47
C PHE A 168 9.25 24.73 11.70
N LYS A 169 9.29 23.49 12.19
CA LYS A 169 8.51 22.39 11.64
C LYS A 169 7.24 22.20 12.45
N LYS A 170 6.15 21.87 11.75
CA LYS A 170 4.82 21.78 12.33
C LYS A 170 4.16 20.48 11.91
N TYR A 171 3.47 19.87 12.85
CA TYR A 171 2.89 18.56 12.71
C TYR A 171 1.48 18.55 13.27
N ILE A 172 0.59 17.83 12.60
CA ILE A 172 -0.76 17.55 13.07
C ILE A 172 -0.94 16.03 13.01
N ASP A 173 -1.32 15.44 14.12
CA ASP A 173 -1.60 14.02 14.27
C ASP A 173 -0.45 13.10 13.82
N GLY A 174 0.77 13.47 14.19
CA GLY A 174 2.01 12.75 13.86
C GLY A 174 2.55 13.01 12.46
N GLN A 175 1.83 13.74 11.60
CA GLN A 175 2.26 14.03 10.23
C GLN A 175 2.90 15.42 10.13
N LEU A 176 4.03 15.53 9.42
CA LEU A 176 4.64 16.82 9.08
C LEU A 176 3.74 17.57 8.10
N VAL A 177 3.15 18.69 8.52
CA VAL A 177 2.26 19.50 7.69
C VAL A 177 2.97 20.69 7.05
N GLY A 178 4.07 21.17 7.61
CA GLY A 178 4.81 22.31 7.07
C GLY A 178 6.16 22.56 7.72
N THR A 179 7.04 23.22 6.97
CA THR A 179 8.36 23.68 7.44
C THR A 179 8.55 25.14 7.04
N GLN A 180 8.97 25.97 8.00
CA GLN A 180 9.17 27.40 7.81
C GLN A 180 10.58 27.79 8.27
N ASN A 181 11.26 28.60 7.47
CA ASN A 181 12.51 29.22 7.87
C ASN A 181 12.20 30.64 8.35
N LEU A 182 12.52 30.92 9.60
CA LEU A 182 12.21 32.19 10.26
C LEU A 182 13.41 33.14 10.21
N ASP A 183 13.11 34.44 10.16
CA ASP A 183 14.13 35.51 10.15
C ASP A 183 14.76 35.72 11.55
N GLY A 184 15.77 36.57 11.65
CA GLY A 184 16.41 36.94 12.93
C GLY A 184 17.63 36.11 13.30
N TYR A 185 18.00 36.13 14.59
CA TYR A 185 19.21 35.49 15.13
C TYR A 185 18.89 34.58 16.33
N ALA A 186 19.91 33.91 16.89
CA ALA A 186 19.74 33.18 18.14
C ALA A 186 19.45 34.15 19.31
N ASP A 187 18.73 33.68 20.32
CA ASP A 187 18.27 34.46 21.49
C ASP A 187 17.36 35.64 21.12
N ASP A 188 16.64 35.50 20.01
CA ASP A 188 15.68 36.49 19.50
C ASP A 188 14.23 35.99 19.72
N ARG A 189 13.25 36.62 19.07
CA ARG A 189 11.80 36.33 19.13
C ARG A 189 11.43 34.84 19.23
N TRP A 190 12.12 33.94 18.53
CA TRP A 190 11.75 32.52 18.44
C TRP A 190 12.26 31.66 19.60
N SER A 191 13.13 32.22 20.45
CA SER A 191 13.76 31.51 21.57
C SER A 191 12.90 31.59 22.83
N MET A 192 12.97 30.57 23.68
CA MET A 192 12.36 30.61 25.02
C MET A 192 13.45 30.87 26.07
N TYR A 193 13.14 31.70 27.07
CA TYR A 193 14.04 31.89 28.21
C TYR A 193 14.36 30.55 28.88
N SER A 194 15.66 30.27 29.02
CA SER A 194 16.14 28.97 29.51
C SER A 194 16.16 28.85 31.04
N GLY A 195 16.21 27.61 31.53
CA GLY A 195 16.33 27.28 32.95
C GLY A 195 15.04 27.45 33.77
N ALA A 196 15.15 27.24 35.08
CA ALA A 196 14.00 27.16 35.99
C ALA A 196 13.23 28.48 36.17
N SER A 197 13.87 29.62 35.91
CA SER A 197 13.22 30.94 35.94
C SER A 197 12.64 31.35 34.59
N GLY A 198 12.93 30.60 33.52
CA GLY A 198 12.37 30.83 32.20
C GLY A 198 10.85 30.68 32.21
N THR A 199 10.16 31.59 31.53
CA THR A 199 8.70 31.54 31.37
C THR A 199 8.35 31.81 29.92
N ALA A 200 7.19 31.30 29.51
CA ALA A 200 6.53 31.62 28.26
C ALA A 200 5.02 31.58 28.49
N LEU A 201 4.25 32.01 27.49
CA LEU A 201 2.80 32.12 27.56
C LEU A 201 2.12 31.22 26.52
N VAL A 202 0.92 30.77 26.83
CA VAL A 202 0.04 30.06 25.88
C VAL A 202 -1.33 30.70 25.83
N PHE A 203 -1.99 30.54 24.67
CA PHE A 203 -3.34 31.05 24.39
C PHE A 203 -3.50 32.56 24.61
N THR A 204 -2.48 33.34 24.26
CA THR A 204 -2.48 34.80 24.41
C THR A 204 -1.61 35.47 23.36
N ASP A 205 -1.91 36.75 23.10
CA ASP A 205 -1.25 37.59 22.12
C ASP A 205 -1.35 39.08 22.52
N ASN A 206 -0.43 39.93 22.06
CA ASN A 206 -0.29 41.33 22.46
C ASN A 206 -1.41 42.25 21.96
N ASP A 207 -2.09 41.91 20.86
CA ASP A 207 -3.15 42.73 20.27
C ASP A 207 -4.51 42.02 20.13
N ASN A 208 -4.66 40.92 20.89
CA ASN A 208 -5.87 40.11 21.05
C ASN A 208 -6.17 39.18 19.87
N GLU A 209 -5.15 38.75 19.12
CA GLU A 209 -5.25 37.67 18.14
C GLU A 209 -5.41 36.29 18.80
N THR A 210 -6.53 36.11 19.51
CA THR A 210 -6.84 34.91 20.29
C THR A 210 -8.23 34.37 19.98
N ALA A 211 -8.44 33.08 20.28
CA ALA A 211 -9.70 32.38 20.10
C ALA A 211 -9.98 31.46 21.31
N PRO A 212 -11.25 31.14 21.62
CA PRO A 212 -11.57 30.17 22.66
C PRO A 212 -11.39 28.74 22.13
N GLY A 213 -11.04 27.80 23.02
CA GLY A 213 -10.84 26.40 22.64
C GLY A 213 -10.75 25.47 23.82
N TYR A 214 -10.34 24.23 23.53
CA TYR A 214 -10.14 23.18 24.52
C TYR A 214 -8.73 22.59 24.41
N CYS A 215 -8.16 22.22 25.54
CA CYS A 215 -6.84 21.60 25.62
C CYS A 215 -6.88 20.44 26.63
N SER A 216 -6.42 19.26 26.22
CA SER A 216 -6.30 18.10 27.11
C SER A 216 -4.88 17.89 27.61
N GLN A 217 -3.88 18.39 26.88
CA GLN A 217 -2.48 18.26 27.26
C GLN A 217 -1.62 19.36 26.65
N ILE A 218 -0.63 19.81 27.42
CA ILE A 218 0.55 20.54 26.93
C ILE A 218 1.79 19.77 27.41
N ALA A 219 2.78 19.58 26.54
CA ALA A 219 4.08 19.04 26.90
C ALA A 219 5.22 19.81 26.21
N VAL A 220 6.35 19.91 26.90
CA VAL A 220 7.56 20.60 26.46
C VAL A 220 8.72 19.62 26.56
N TYR A 221 9.53 19.59 25.50
CA TYR A 221 10.75 18.77 25.45
C TYR A 221 11.97 19.65 25.19
N ASP A 222 13.03 19.39 25.95
CA ASP A 222 14.35 19.99 25.78
C ASP A 222 15.07 19.31 24.62
N GLY A 223 15.04 19.97 23.46
CA GLY A 223 15.57 19.45 22.19
C GLY A 223 14.52 19.30 21.08
N VAL A 224 15.00 18.90 19.90
CA VAL A 224 14.24 18.81 18.65
C VAL A 224 13.91 17.35 18.39
N MET A 225 12.63 16.99 18.38
CA MET A 225 12.20 15.68 17.90
C MET A 225 12.39 15.58 16.39
N THR A 226 12.76 14.39 15.94
CA THR A 226 12.80 14.02 14.52
C THR A 226 11.38 13.79 13.99
N ASP A 227 11.24 13.80 12.65
CA ASP A 227 9.94 13.55 12.01
C ASP A 227 9.38 12.17 12.40
N GLN A 228 10.25 11.16 12.52
CA GLN A 228 9.84 9.81 12.95
C GLN A 228 9.41 9.78 14.41
N GLU A 229 10.12 10.44 15.32
CA GLU A 229 9.72 10.50 16.74
C GLU A 229 8.37 11.19 16.91
N VAL A 230 8.08 12.25 16.13
CA VAL A 230 6.76 12.88 16.13
C VAL A 230 5.69 11.97 15.52
N ALA A 231 6.02 11.22 14.48
CA ALA A 231 5.11 10.23 13.90
C ALA A 231 4.76 9.12 14.92
N ASP A 232 5.74 8.67 15.71
CA ASP A 232 5.57 7.65 16.75
C ASP A 232 4.68 8.14 17.92
N LEU A 233 4.56 9.45 18.12
CA LEU A 233 3.59 10.03 19.07
C LEU A 233 2.14 9.89 18.58
N GLY A 234 1.92 9.67 17.29
CA GLY A 234 0.60 9.54 16.68
C GLY A 234 -0.28 10.79 16.77
N GLY A 235 -1.57 10.60 16.54
CA GLY A 235 -2.59 11.66 16.55
C GLY A 235 -3.81 11.37 17.41
N LEU A 236 -4.63 12.39 17.59
CA LEU A 236 -5.92 12.30 18.29
C LEU A 236 -7.11 12.26 17.33
N TYR A 237 -6.95 12.82 16.13
CA TYR A 237 -8.01 12.79 15.15
C TYR A 237 -8.03 11.44 14.42
N VAL A 238 -9.13 10.72 14.59
CA VAL A 238 -9.39 9.48 13.86
C VAL A 238 -10.52 9.78 12.89
N SER A 239 -10.19 10.04 11.63
CA SER A 239 -11.20 10.22 10.58
C SER A 239 -12.03 8.95 10.39
N THR A 240 -13.24 9.06 9.83
CA THR A 240 -13.96 7.89 9.31
C THR A 240 -13.07 7.21 8.27
N VAL A 241 -12.58 6.01 8.58
CA VAL A 241 -11.80 5.20 7.66
C VAL A 241 -12.65 4.98 6.41
N LYS A 242 -12.17 5.37 5.23
CA LYS A 242 -12.82 5.03 3.97
C LYS A 242 -12.06 3.89 3.33
N VAL A 243 -12.71 2.74 3.16
CA VAL A 243 -12.19 1.67 2.30
C VAL A 243 -12.19 2.18 0.85
N LYS A 244 -10.99 2.38 0.29
CA LYS A 244 -10.77 2.88 -1.08
C LYS A 244 -10.79 1.75 -2.10
N THR A 245 -10.21 0.62 -1.73
CA THR A 245 -10.23 -0.63 -2.51
C THR A 245 -10.76 -1.72 -1.57
N PRO A 246 -11.84 -2.43 -1.92
CA PRO A 246 -12.36 -3.51 -1.10
C PRO A 246 -11.33 -4.64 -0.96
N PRO A 247 -11.46 -5.53 0.05
CA PRO A 247 -10.54 -6.64 0.22
C PRO A 247 -10.47 -7.56 -1.00
N TYR A 248 -9.26 -7.83 -1.47
CA TYR A 248 -8.97 -8.72 -2.60
C TYR A 248 -7.96 -9.81 -2.23
N LEU A 249 -8.06 -10.93 -2.93
CA LEU A 249 -7.34 -12.18 -2.67
C LEU A 249 -6.04 -12.25 -3.46
N GLN A 250 -4.96 -12.63 -2.78
CA GLN A 250 -3.61 -12.75 -3.33
C GLN A 250 -2.87 -13.95 -2.73
N ASN A 251 -1.82 -14.39 -3.42
CA ASN A 251 -0.87 -15.40 -2.95
C ASN A 251 -1.52 -16.64 -2.30
N MET A 252 -2.50 -17.23 -3.01
CA MET A 252 -3.20 -18.43 -2.54
C MET A 252 -2.23 -19.61 -2.43
N LYS A 253 -2.18 -20.25 -1.26
CA LYS A 253 -1.42 -21.48 -1.01
C LYS A 253 -2.34 -22.58 -0.47
N THR A 254 -1.78 -23.76 -0.19
CA THR A 254 -2.54 -24.87 0.40
C THR A 254 -2.96 -24.61 1.84
N ASN A 255 -2.18 -23.82 2.57
CA ASN A 255 -2.38 -23.52 3.99
C ASN A 255 -2.34 -22.02 4.31
N GLU A 256 -2.32 -21.16 3.30
CA GLU A 256 -2.29 -19.70 3.44
C GLU A 256 -3.18 -19.01 2.40
N MET A 257 -3.70 -17.85 2.77
CA MET A 257 -4.33 -16.89 1.88
C MET A 257 -3.91 -15.48 2.29
N THR A 258 -3.58 -14.64 1.31
CA THR A 258 -3.31 -13.22 1.58
C THR A 258 -4.51 -12.37 1.19
N ILE A 259 -4.95 -11.54 2.13
CA ILE A 259 -6.02 -10.56 1.92
C ILE A 259 -5.37 -9.18 1.95
N MET A 260 -5.60 -8.41 0.90
CA MET A 260 -5.12 -7.03 0.77
C MET A 260 -6.29 -6.07 0.57
N TRP A 261 -6.17 -4.85 1.08
CA TRP A 261 -7.15 -3.78 0.85
C TRP A 261 -6.48 -2.42 1.05
N GLU A 262 -7.23 -1.36 0.82
CA GLU A 262 -6.70 0.00 0.95
C GLU A 262 -7.67 0.93 1.68
N THR A 263 -7.11 1.79 2.54
CA THR A 263 -7.86 2.80 3.28
C THR A 263 -7.31 4.20 3.07
N SER A 264 -8.14 5.21 3.38
CA SER A 264 -7.74 6.63 3.31
C SER A 264 -6.76 7.08 4.39
N THR A 265 -6.63 6.33 5.49
CA THR A 265 -5.80 6.70 6.65
C THR A 265 -5.19 5.46 7.28
N ASP A 266 -4.08 5.63 8.01
CA ASP A 266 -3.55 4.53 8.83
C ASP A 266 -4.54 4.26 9.95
N ASN A 267 -5.00 3.02 10.05
CA ASN A 267 -5.93 2.62 11.08
C ASN A 267 -5.64 1.19 11.49
N ALA A 268 -5.80 0.91 12.78
CA ALA A 268 -5.79 -0.46 13.25
C ALA A 268 -6.89 -1.23 12.52
N ALA A 269 -6.60 -2.47 12.13
CA ALA A 269 -7.54 -3.33 11.47
C ALA A 269 -7.34 -4.78 11.87
N THR A 270 -8.33 -5.62 11.58
CA THR A 270 -8.26 -7.06 11.84
C THR A 270 -9.06 -7.78 10.78
N VAL A 271 -8.55 -8.90 10.28
CA VAL A 271 -9.33 -9.84 9.48
C VAL A 271 -9.90 -10.89 10.41
N GLU A 272 -11.23 -11.03 10.43
CA GLU A 272 -11.92 -12.13 11.11
C GLU A 272 -12.23 -13.21 10.07
N TYR A 273 -11.91 -14.47 10.34
CA TYR A 273 -12.09 -15.56 9.38
C TYR A 273 -12.42 -16.90 10.04
N GLY A 274 -13.02 -17.83 9.27
CA GLY A 274 -13.37 -19.17 9.72
C GLY A 274 -14.11 -19.96 8.64
N THR A 275 -14.38 -21.24 8.87
CA THR A 275 -15.11 -22.08 7.89
C THR A 275 -16.62 -21.81 7.85
N THR A 276 -17.09 -20.86 8.66
CA THR A 276 -18.48 -20.39 8.71
C THR A 276 -18.48 -18.88 8.99
N THR A 277 -19.62 -18.22 8.81
CA THR A 277 -19.82 -16.79 9.15
C THR A 277 -19.78 -16.48 10.65
N ALA A 278 -19.66 -17.48 11.52
CA ALA A 278 -19.30 -17.26 12.92
C ALA A 278 -17.81 -16.90 13.08
N TYR A 279 -17.03 -17.02 12.01
CA TYR A 279 -15.58 -16.83 11.98
C TYR A 279 -14.90 -17.68 13.06
N GLY A 280 -14.12 -17.09 13.94
CA GLY A 280 -13.48 -17.76 15.09
C GLY A 280 -11.95 -17.66 15.11
N GLN A 281 -11.35 -17.17 14.03
CA GLN A 281 -9.94 -16.83 13.95
C GLN A 281 -9.77 -15.36 13.55
N THR A 282 -8.61 -14.79 13.90
CA THR A 282 -8.26 -13.42 13.54
C THR A 282 -6.83 -13.33 13.03
N ALA A 283 -6.59 -12.37 12.14
CA ALA A 283 -5.26 -12.00 11.68
C ALA A 283 -5.10 -10.48 11.73
N THR A 284 -3.95 -10.03 12.22
CA THR A 284 -3.59 -8.61 12.24
C THR A 284 -2.83 -8.28 10.96
N PRO A 285 -3.29 -7.31 10.16
CA PRO A 285 -2.57 -6.88 8.98
C PRO A 285 -1.34 -6.04 9.33
N THR A 286 -0.40 -5.98 8.41
CA THR A 286 0.56 -4.89 8.30
C THR A 286 -0.01 -3.81 7.39
N ALA A 287 0.26 -2.54 7.66
CA ALA A 287 -0.07 -1.42 6.77
C ALA A 287 1.22 -0.74 6.28
N ILE A 288 1.21 -0.29 5.04
CA ILE A 288 2.26 0.58 4.49
C ILE A 288 1.63 1.85 3.94
N ALA A 289 2.26 3.00 4.20
CA ALA A 289 1.93 4.24 3.53
C ALA A 289 2.26 4.09 2.04
N SER A 290 1.28 4.41 1.21
CA SER A 290 1.38 4.29 -0.24
C SER A 290 1.82 5.60 -0.88
N LYS A 291 2.32 5.53 -2.12
CA LYS A 291 2.63 6.72 -2.93
C LYS A 291 1.41 7.60 -3.23
N ALA A 292 0.19 7.12 -2.96
CA ALA A 292 -1.06 7.84 -3.17
C ALA A 292 -1.58 8.57 -1.92
N ALA A 293 -0.78 8.68 -0.85
CA ALA A 293 -1.22 9.17 0.47
C ALA A 293 -2.44 8.38 1.01
N THR A 294 -2.43 7.07 0.74
CA THR A 294 -3.36 6.07 1.27
C THR A 294 -2.56 4.98 1.97
N TYR A 295 -3.24 3.99 2.55
CA TYR A 295 -2.59 2.89 3.25
C TYR A 295 -2.99 1.56 2.64
N ILE A 296 -2.00 0.79 2.20
CA ILE A 296 -2.19 -0.59 1.71
C ILE A 296 -2.02 -1.53 2.89
N HIS A 297 -3.05 -2.32 3.15
CA HIS A 297 -3.08 -3.31 4.22
C HIS A 297 -2.85 -4.71 3.64
N LYS A 298 -2.13 -5.54 4.40
CA LYS A 298 -1.86 -6.93 4.04
C LYS A 298 -2.02 -7.83 5.27
N ALA A 299 -2.95 -8.76 5.22
CA ALA A 299 -3.10 -9.83 6.20
C ALA A 299 -2.77 -11.18 5.57
N VAL A 300 -1.84 -11.93 6.17
CA VAL A 300 -1.55 -13.32 5.77
C VAL A 300 -2.27 -14.24 6.75
N LEU A 301 -3.27 -14.95 6.25
CA LEU A 301 -3.95 -16.01 6.99
C LEU A 301 -3.12 -17.29 6.88
N THR A 302 -2.78 -17.92 8.00
CA THR A 302 -1.89 -19.10 8.03
C THR A 302 -2.55 -20.29 8.70
N SER A 303 -1.89 -21.46 8.62
CA SER A 303 -2.36 -22.72 9.22
C SER A 303 -3.77 -23.12 8.75
N LEU A 304 -4.14 -22.75 7.53
CA LEU A 304 -5.42 -23.11 6.92
C LEU A 304 -5.42 -24.58 6.48
N THR A 305 -6.60 -25.18 6.44
CA THR A 305 -6.77 -26.53 5.90
C THR A 305 -6.80 -26.45 4.37
N PRO A 306 -6.08 -27.32 3.62
CA PRO A 306 -6.17 -27.39 2.17
C PRO A 306 -7.58 -27.67 1.65
N ASP A 307 -7.86 -27.25 0.40
CA ASP A 307 -9.12 -27.47 -0.32
C ASP A 307 -10.39 -27.06 0.47
N THR A 308 -10.30 -26.03 1.32
CA THR A 308 -11.35 -25.67 2.28
C THR A 308 -11.86 -24.26 2.03
N LEU A 309 -13.19 -24.10 2.04
CA LEU A 309 -13.84 -22.79 1.94
C LEU A 309 -13.80 -22.08 3.30
N TYR A 310 -13.39 -20.82 3.28
CA TYR A 310 -13.37 -19.92 4.43
C TYR A 310 -14.21 -18.68 4.14
N HIS A 311 -14.92 -18.23 5.16
CA HIS A 311 -15.54 -16.92 5.26
C HIS A 311 -14.57 -15.95 5.93
N TYR A 312 -14.57 -14.69 5.50
CA TYR A 312 -13.82 -13.62 6.14
C TYR A 312 -14.53 -12.27 6.04
N ARG A 313 -14.15 -11.35 6.93
CA ARG A 313 -14.45 -9.93 6.81
C ARG A 313 -13.32 -9.09 7.40
N VAL A 314 -13.19 -7.85 6.95
CA VAL A 314 -12.24 -6.88 7.50
C VAL A 314 -12.97 -5.97 8.48
N LYS A 315 -12.39 -5.81 9.66
CA LYS A 315 -12.79 -4.81 10.66
C LYS A 315 -11.76 -3.68 10.67
N ASN A 316 -12.15 -2.52 10.16
CA ASN A 316 -11.35 -1.29 10.27
C ASN A 316 -11.74 -0.56 11.55
N VAL A 317 -10.76 -0.31 12.43
CA VAL A 317 -10.98 0.39 13.70
C VAL A 317 -10.79 1.88 13.48
N GLY A 318 -11.90 2.62 13.52
CA GLY A 318 -11.94 4.09 13.53
C GLY A 318 -12.89 4.60 14.62
N ALA A 319 -13.26 5.89 14.58
CA ALA A 319 -14.28 6.47 15.48
C ALA A 319 -15.65 5.75 15.33
N ASP A 320 -15.93 5.21 14.14
CA ASP A 320 -16.95 4.18 13.88
C ASP A 320 -16.25 2.96 13.24
N PRO A 321 -16.30 1.76 13.87
CA PRO A 321 -15.71 0.57 13.28
C PRO A 321 -16.51 0.10 12.06
N GLU A 322 -15.88 0.14 10.89
CA GLU A 322 -16.48 -0.36 9.64
C GLU A 322 -16.13 -1.84 9.47
N TYR A 323 -17.15 -2.67 9.32
CA TYR A 323 -17.00 -4.04 8.85
C TYR A 323 -17.29 -4.08 7.37
N THR A 324 -16.45 -4.74 6.60
CA THR A 324 -16.84 -5.16 5.25
C THR A 324 -17.93 -6.22 5.35
N ASP A 325 -18.67 -6.41 4.26
CA ASP A 325 -19.54 -7.58 4.12
C ASP A 325 -18.74 -8.89 4.23
N ASP A 326 -19.46 -9.97 4.51
CA ASP A 326 -18.90 -11.32 4.47
C ASP A 326 -18.46 -11.66 3.05
N ALA A 327 -17.23 -12.16 2.92
CA ALA A 327 -16.63 -12.63 1.69
C ALA A 327 -16.03 -14.02 1.89
N THR A 328 -15.77 -14.73 0.79
CA THR A 328 -15.26 -16.10 0.86
C THR A 328 -14.02 -16.30 0.01
N PHE A 329 -13.17 -17.22 0.42
CA PHE A 329 -12.11 -17.77 -0.42
C PHE A 329 -11.99 -19.27 -0.19
N LYS A 330 -11.27 -19.96 -1.08
CA LYS A 330 -10.93 -21.37 -0.93
C LYS A 330 -9.42 -21.53 -0.97
N THR A 331 -8.85 -22.33 -0.08
CA THR A 331 -7.42 -22.68 -0.12
C THR A 331 -7.12 -23.63 -1.26
N ALA A 332 -5.87 -23.59 -1.75
CA ALA A 332 -5.44 -24.56 -2.76
C ALA A 332 -5.48 -26.00 -2.21
N PRO A 333 -5.73 -27.00 -3.05
CA PRO A 333 -5.66 -28.41 -2.65
C PRO A 333 -4.20 -28.85 -2.54
N ASP A 334 -3.93 -29.80 -1.65
CA ASP A 334 -2.61 -30.43 -1.45
C ASP A 334 -2.39 -31.67 -2.35
N THR A 335 -3.34 -31.96 -3.24
CA THR A 335 -3.28 -33.08 -4.19
C THR A 335 -2.60 -32.67 -5.50
N ASN A 336 -1.87 -33.58 -6.13
CA ASN A 336 -1.27 -33.37 -7.46
C ASN A 336 -2.17 -33.83 -8.63
N THR A 337 -3.47 -34.03 -8.36
CA THR A 337 -4.47 -34.52 -9.32
C THR A 337 -5.80 -33.79 -9.13
N GLY A 338 -6.76 -34.10 -10.00
CA GLY A 338 -8.12 -33.54 -9.96
C GLY A 338 -8.32 -32.41 -10.96
N ASP A 339 -9.58 -32.04 -11.11
CA ASP A 339 -10.03 -31.07 -12.10
C ASP A 339 -10.02 -29.67 -11.51
N PHE A 340 -9.76 -28.69 -12.36
CA PHE A 340 -9.80 -27.27 -12.00
C PHE A 340 -9.90 -26.40 -13.25
N ALA A 341 -10.25 -25.13 -13.05
CA ALA A 341 -10.27 -24.14 -14.11
C ALA A 341 -9.46 -22.91 -13.74
N PHE A 342 -8.77 -22.32 -14.70
CA PHE A 342 -8.15 -21.01 -14.55
C PHE A 342 -8.44 -20.13 -15.77
N ALA A 343 -8.48 -18.82 -15.56
CA ALA A 343 -8.59 -17.86 -16.64
C ALA A 343 -7.27 -17.15 -16.89
N PHE A 344 -7.04 -16.75 -18.14
CA PHE A 344 -5.88 -15.99 -18.59
C PHE A 344 -6.29 -14.72 -19.33
N TRP A 345 -5.68 -13.59 -18.96
CA TRP A 345 -5.80 -12.34 -19.70
C TRP A 345 -4.47 -11.57 -19.66
N SER A 346 -4.34 -10.55 -20.49
CA SER A 346 -3.26 -9.58 -20.38
C SER A 346 -3.73 -8.22 -20.88
N ASP A 347 -2.99 -7.17 -20.51
CA ASP A 347 -3.13 -5.83 -21.05
C ASP A 347 -4.52 -5.21 -20.78
N SER A 348 -4.83 -5.12 -19.49
CA SER A 348 -6.08 -4.53 -18.97
C SER A 348 -5.97 -3.02 -18.70
N GLN A 349 -4.83 -2.42 -19.04
CA GLN A 349 -4.52 -1.01 -18.90
C GLN A 349 -5.25 -0.12 -19.92
N GLY A 350 -5.38 1.16 -19.59
CA GLY A 350 -5.79 2.16 -20.57
C GLY A 350 -7.29 2.27 -20.84
N ALA A 351 -7.61 2.98 -21.91
CA ALA A 351 -8.94 3.47 -22.25
C ALA A 351 -9.15 3.35 -23.77
N VAL A 352 -10.25 2.76 -24.23
CA VAL A 352 -10.45 2.48 -25.67
C VAL A 352 -10.63 3.79 -26.45
N ASN A 353 -9.69 4.09 -27.35
CA ASN A 353 -9.67 5.33 -28.16
C ASN A 353 -9.82 6.63 -27.35
N GLY A 354 -9.32 6.65 -26.11
CA GLY A 354 -9.49 7.80 -25.20
C GLY A 354 -10.91 7.96 -24.65
N SER A 355 -11.81 7.02 -24.91
CA SER A 355 -13.12 6.91 -24.26
C SER A 355 -12.99 6.25 -22.90
N ASN A 356 -13.87 6.63 -21.98
CA ASN A 356 -14.04 5.90 -20.73
C ASN A 356 -14.72 4.52 -20.96
N ASP A 357 -15.25 4.26 -22.15
CA ASP A 357 -15.79 2.95 -22.50
C ASP A 357 -14.63 1.94 -22.62
N HIS A 358 -14.74 0.84 -21.90
CA HIS A 358 -13.83 -0.30 -22.00
C HIS A 358 -14.55 -1.58 -21.56
N PRO A 359 -14.19 -2.76 -22.08
CA PRO A 359 -14.86 -4.02 -21.72
C PRO A 359 -14.36 -4.62 -20.41
N THR A 360 -13.25 -4.12 -19.87
CA THR A 360 -12.45 -4.79 -18.84
C THR A 360 -13.22 -5.16 -17.57
N ASN A 361 -14.15 -4.32 -17.12
CA ASN A 361 -14.92 -4.62 -15.91
C ASN A 361 -15.92 -5.74 -16.13
N ASP A 362 -16.70 -5.67 -17.22
CA ASP A 362 -17.63 -6.74 -17.61
C ASP A 362 -16.89 -8.05 -17.92
N LEU A 363 -15.71 -7.96 -18.51
CA LEU A 363 -14.80 -9.07 -18.75
C LEU A 363 -14.42 -9.74 -17.42
N PHE A 364 -13.98 -8.98 -16.42
CA PHE A 364 -13.61 -9.52 -15.10
C PHE A 364 -14.79 -10.06 -14.31
N ASP A 365 -15.95 -9.41 -14.37
CA ASP A 365 -17.17 -9.91 -13.73
C ASP A 365 -17.63 -11.21 -14.37
N HIS A 366 -17.59 -11.31 -15.71
CA HIS A 366 -17.89 -12.53 -16.43
C HIS A 366 -16.87 -13.65 -16.11
N MET A 367 -15.58 -13.31 -16.07
CA MET A 367 -14.50 -14.24 -15.72
C MET A 367 -14.70 -14.82 -14.32
N ALA A 368 -14.98 -13.99 -13.32
CA ALA A 368 -15.24 -14.43 -11.95
C ALA A 368 -16.48 -15.34 -11.85
N ALA A 369 -17.46 -15.17 -12.74
CA ALA A 369 -18.65 -16.00 -12.80
C ALA A 369 -18.44 -17.38 -13.46
N GLN A 370 -17.28 -17.66 -14.05
CA GLN A 370 -17.00 -18.94 -14.71
C GLN A 370 -16.65 -20.09 -13.74
N GLY A 371 -16.59 -19.83 -12.44
CA GLY A 371 -16.22 -20.85 -11.45
C GLY A 371 -14.75 -21.28 -11.53
N ILE A 372 -13.86 -20.34 -11.89
CA ILE A 372 -12.42 -20.55 -11.89
C ILE A 372 -11.84 -20.61 -10.48
N ASP A 373 -10.80 -21.40 -10.28
CA ASP A 373 -10.11 -21.54 -9.00
C ASP A 373 -9.12 -20.39 -8.75
N PHE A 374 -8.51 -19.89 -9.83
CA PHE A 374 -7.64 -18.71 -9.82
C PHE A 374 -7.55 -18.13 -11.23
N ALA A 375 -7.05 -16.90 -11.33
CA ALA A 375 -6.75 -16.26 -12.60
C ALA A 375 -5.24 -15.99 -12.74
N VAL A 376 -4.79 -15.88 -13.98
CA VAL A 376 -3.39 -15.73 -14.35
C VAL A 376 -3.30 -14.58 -15.35
N THR A 377 -2.29 -13.71 -15.24
CA THR A 377 -2.10 -12.64 -16.22
C THR A 377 -0.65 -12.44 -16.61
N ALA A 378 -0.46 -12.02 -17.86
CA ALA A 378 0.82 -11.62 -18.43
C ALA A 378 1.05 -10.10 -18.35
N GLY A 379 0.44 -9.41 -17.38
CA GLY A 379 0.87 -8.06 -16.99
C GLY A 379 0.23 -6.94 -17.82
N ASP A 380 0.82 -5.76 -17.67
CA ASP A 380 0.28 -4.49 -18.16
C ASP A 380 -1.13 -4.22 -17.59
N LEU A 381 -1.17 -4.16 -16.27
CA LEU A 381 -2.39 -3.93 -15.49
C LEU A 381 -2.61 -2.43 -15.22
N SER A 382 -1.61 -1.60 -15.46
CA SER A 382 -1.67 -0.14 -15.40
C SER A 382 -0.80 0.45 -16.51
N GLU A 383 -1.24 1.56 -17.10
CA GLU A 383 -0.48 2.31 -18.13
C GLU A 383 0.84 2.87 -17.59
N ALA A 384 0.89 3.11 -16.27
CA ALA A 384 2.10 3.49 -15.58
C ALA A 384 2.04 2.96 -14.14
N GLY A 385 2.82 1.94 -13.83
CA GLY A 385 2.81 1.24 -12.55
C GLY A 385 3.23 2.09 -11.35
N ASP A 386 3.84 3.27 -11.57
CA ASP A 386 4.17 4.22 -10.48
C ASP A 386 3.18 5.39 -10.34
N SER A 387 2.26 5.55 -11.30
CA SER A 387 1.24 6.60 -11.24
C SER A 387 0.09 6.17 -10.35
N SER A 388 -0.12 6.87 -9.23
CA SER A 388 -1.25 6.61 -8.33
C SER A 388 -2.61 6.66 -9.05
N ALA A 389 -2.77 7.58 -10.00
CA ALA A 389 -3.99 7.69 -10.79
C ALA A 389 -4.18 6.49 -11.74
N HIS A 390 -3.13 6.05 -12.43
CA HIS A 390 -3.25 4.93 -13.38
C HIS A 390 -3.47 3.61 -12.65
N VAL A 391 -2.70 3.35 -11.59
CA VAL A 391 -2.87 2.15 -10.75
C VAL A 391 -4.25 2.11 -10.12
N ARG A 392 -4.75 3.26 -9.63
CA ARG A 392 -6.13 3.37 -9.16
C ARG A 392 -7.13 2.98 -10.24
N ASN A 393 -7.05 3.62 -11.39
CA ASN A 393 -8.09 3.54 -12.41
C ASN A 393 -8.11 2.19 -13.13
N PHE A 394 -6.93 1.59 -13.36
CA PHE A 394 -6.78 0.43 -14.23
C PHE A 394 -6.55 -0.88 -13.47
N PHE A 395 -5.93 -0.83 -12.28
CA PHE A 395 -5.67 -2.03 -11.49
C PHE A 395 -6.61 -2.14 -10.29
N LEU A 396 -6.59 -1.18 -9.37
CA LEU A 396 -7.36 -1.26 -8.12
C LEU A 396 -8.87 -1.22 -8.36
N ASN A 397 -9.34 -0.31 -9.23
CA ASN A 397 -10.77 -0.15 -9.53
C ASN A 397 -11.28 -1.12 -10.62
N ARG A 398 -10.41 -1.89 -11.28
CA ARG A 398 -10.81 -2.91 -12.25
C ARG A 398 -10.46 -4.29 -11.74
N THR A 399 -9.21 -4.73 -11.92
CA THR A 399 -8.72 -6.06 -11.56
C THR A 399 -9.02 -6.41 -10.10
N CYS A 400 -8.61 -5.57 -9.14
CA CYS A 400 -8.83 -5.88 -7.74
C CYS A 400 -10.31 -5.84 -7.36
N ALA A 401 -11.05 -4.81 -7.79
CA ALA A 401 -12.45 -4.62 -7.41
C ALA A 401 -13.42 -5.64 -8.04
N HIS A 402 -13.24 -5.99 -9.32
CA HIS A 402 -14.19 -6.84 -10.07
C HIS A 402 -13.81 -8.33 -10.06
N LEU A 403 -12.52 -8.65 -10.08
CA LEU A 403 -12.01 -10.03 -10.06
C LEU A 403 -11.45 -10.40 -8.70
N GLY A 404 -10.51 -9.59 -8.17
CA GLY A 404 -9.74 -9.90 -6.96
C GLY A 404 -10.57 -10.06 -5.69
N THR A 405 -11.75 -9.42 -5.62
CA THR A 405 -12.71 -9.58 -4.51
C THR A 405 -13.35 -10.97 -4.46
N LYS A 406 -13.25 -11.75 -5.54
CA LYS A 406 -13.94 -13.05 -5.71
C LYS A 406 -12.96 -14.19 -5.97
N VAL A 407 -11.89 -13.94 -6.72
CA VAL A 407 -10.97 -14.95 -7.24
C VAL A 407 -9.51 -14.49 -7.02
N PRO A 408 -8.63 -15.33 -6.44
CA PRO A 408 -7.21 -15.02 -6.34
C PRO A 408 -6.55 -15.02 -7.72
N PHE A 409 -5.55 -14.18 -7.92
CA PHE A 409 -4.85 -14.10 -9.20
C PHE A 409 -3.34 -13.94 -9.06
N PHE A 410 -2.61 -14.36 -10.10
CA PHE A 410 -1.15 -14.32 -10.19
C PHE A 410 -0.69 -13.53 -11.42
N ILE A 411 0.38 -12.77 -11.26
CA ILE A 411 0.83 -11.76 -12.24
C ILE A 411 2.24 -12.09 -12.71
N ALA A 412 2.43 -12.24 -14.02
CA ALA A 412 3.72 -12.03 -14.68
C ALA A 412 3.75 -10.56 -15.12
N TRP A 413 4.53 -9.73 -14.44
CA TRP A 413 4.52 -8.27 -14.66
C TRP A 413 4.96 -7.90 -16.07
N GLY A 414 4.29 -6.91 -16.65
CA GLY A 414 4.60 -6.35 -17.96
C GLY A 414 5.45 -5.08 -17.89
N ASN A 415 5.77 -4.52 -19.06
CA ASN A 415 6.66 -3.37 -19.14
C ASN A 415 6.02 -2.07 -18.62
N HIS A 416 4.69 -1.93 -18.65
CA HIS A 416 3.99 -0.76 -18.10
C HIS A 416 3.77 -0.85 -16.58
N ASP A 417 3.90 -2.03 -15.99
CA ASP A 417 3.72 -2.24 -14.54
C ASP A 417 4.87 -1.69 -13.69
N ALA A 418 5.86 -1.04 -14.31
CA ALA A 418 6.75 -0.10 -13.66
C ALA A 418 6.82 1.23 -14.40
N TYR A 419 7.44 2.23 -13.77
CA TYR A 419 8.00 3.34 -14.52
C TYR A 419 9.21 2.83 -15.31
N ASN A 420 9.56 3.43 -16.45
CA ASN A 420 10.62 3.02 -17.40
C ASN A 420 12.05 2.87 -16.81
N THR A 421 12.20 2.88 -15.49
CA THR A 421 13.39 2.54 -14.71
C THR A 421 12.97 1.91 -13.38
N GLU A 422 13.68 0.85 -12.97
CA GLU A 422 13.62 0.31 -11.60
C GLU A 422 13.73 1.43 -10.55
N PRO A 423 12.87 1.46 -9.53
CA PRO A 423 12.98 2.44 -8.46
C PRO A 423 14.30 2.25 -7.69
N PRO A 424 14.78 3.27 -6.95
CA PRO A 424 15.96 3.15 -6.11
C PRO A 424 15.90 1.90 -5.21
N GLN A 425 17.06 1.32 -4.91
CA GLN A 425 17.14 0.08 -4.14
C GLN A 425 16.38 0.21 -2.79
N GLY A 426 15.35 -0.62 -2.61
CA GLY A 426 14.49 -0.62 -1.42
C GLY A 426 13.09 -0.04 -1.64
N GLU A 427 12.83 0.59 -2.79
CA GLU A 427 11.50 1.09 -3.15
C GLU A 427 10.76 0.14 -4.11
N LEU A 428 9.44 0.30 -4.17
CA LEU A 428 8.55 -0.41 -5.10
C LEU A 428 7.76 0.60 -5.94
N ASN A 429 7.48 0.25 -7.19
CA ASN A 429 6.44 0.93 -7.95
C ASN A 429 5.10 0.79 -7.22
N PHE A 430 4.26 1.80 -7.29
CA PHE A 430 2.99 1.81 -6.53
C PHE A 430 2.12 0.57 -6.81
N ILE A 431 2.03 0.08 -8.06
CA ILE A 431 1.29 -1.13 -8.38
C ILE A 431 1.83 -2.37 -7.66
N ARG A 432 3.15 -2.48 -7.51
CA ARG A 432 3.83 -3.58 -6.83
C ARG A 432 3.64 -3.52 -5.31
N GLN A 433 3.39 -2.34 -4.75
CA GLN A 433 2.95 -2.19 -3.34
C GLN A 433 1.53 -2.76 -3.13
N CYS A 434 0.73 -2.81 -4.19
CA CYS A 434 -0.66 -3.28 -4.18
C CYS A 434 -0.79 -4.78 -4.49
N ALA A 435 0.31 -5.54 -4.53
CA ALA A 435 0.28 -6.97 -4.84
C ALA A 435 1.10 -7.78 -3.83
N SER A 436 0.75 -9.06 -3.68
CA SER A 436 1.54 -10.03 -2.94
C SER A 436 1.63 -11.32 -3.75
N LEU A 437 2.85 -11.65 -4.15
CA LEU A 437 3.16 -12.75 -5.06
C LEU A 437 4.17 -13.72 -4.41
N PRO A 438 4.23 -14.98 -4.88
CA PRO A 438 5.20 -15.96 -4.39
C PRO A 438 6.67 -15.53 -4.51
N SER A 439 6.98 -14.53 -5.34
CA SER A 439 8.32 -13.97 -5.48
C SER A 439 8.91 -13.44 -4.15
N GLN A 440 8.09 -13.14 -3.13
CA GLN A 440 8.61 -12.83 -1.78
C GLN A 440 9.35 -13.98 -1.11
N ASP A 441 9.05 -15.22 -1.50
CA ASP A 441 9.64 -16.42 -0.89
C ASP A 441 11.01 -16.74 -1.53
N ARG A 442 11.42 -15.98 -2.56
CA ARG A 442 12.74 -16.10 -3.19
C ARG A 442 13.84 -15.53 -2.31
N THR A 443 14.96 -16.25 -2.23
CA THR A 443 16.14 -15.87 -1.44
C THR A 443 17.42 -15.72 -2.27
N ASP A 444 17.35 -15.97 -3.58
CA ASP A 444 18.50 -16.01 -4.48
C ASP A 444 19.06 -14.62 -4.83
N GLN A 445 18.24 -13.57 -4.79
CA GLN A 445 18.67 -12.19 -5.02
C GLN A 445 18.08 -11.17 -4.03
N PRO A 446 18.52 -11.18 -2.75
CA PRO A 446 17.99 -10.26 -1.74
C PRO A 446 18.06 -8.79 -2.20
N GLY A 447 16.94 -8.08 -2.11
CA GLY A 447 16.81 -6.68 -2.53
C GLY A 447 16.48 -6.47 -4.02
N LYS A 448 16.51 -7.54 -4.84
CA LYS A 448 15.99 -7.55 -6.21
C LYS A 448 14.73 -8.39 -6.38
N VAL A 449 14.35 -9.17 -5.38
CA VAL A 449 13.10 -9.94 -5.35
C VAL A 449 12.37 -9.66 -4.04
N ASN A 450 11.06 -9.54 -4.10
CA ASN A 450 10.17 -9.34 -2.94
C ASN A 450 8.71 -9.63 -3.33
N ALA A 451 7.75 -9.30 -2.46
CA ALA A 451 6.32 -9.57 -2.64
C ALA A 451 5.67 -9.02 -3.91
N GLY A 452 6.30 -8.08 -4.60
CA GLY A 452 5.83 -7.59 -5.89
C GLY A 452 6.89 -7.65 -6.99
N ARG A 453 8.01 -8.36 -6.81
CA ARG A 453 9.17 -8.29 -7.72
C ARG A 453 9.87 -9.62 -7.95
N GLY A 454 10.16 -9.93 -9.21
CA GLY A 454 10.90 -11.11 -9.64
C GLY A 454 9.98 -12.20 -10.21
N GLY A 455 10.53 -13.04 -11.09
CA GLY A 455 9.84 -14.25 -11.51
C GLY A 455 9.53 -15.18 -10.35
N PHE A 456 8.55 -16.07 -10.50
CA PHE A 456 8.20 -17.07 -9.49
C PHE A 456 7.54 -18.28 -10.14
N SER A 457 7.31 -19.32 -9.35
CA SER A 457 6.50 -20.46 -9.76
C SER A 457 5.34 -20.73 -8.82
N TYR A 458 4.33 -21.41 -9.33
CA TYR A 458 3.16 -21.82 -8.59
C TYR A 458 2.71 -23.21 -9.06
N THR A 459 2.29 -24.07 -8.14
CA THR A 459 1.77 -25.40 -8.49
C THR A 459 0.36 -25.57 -7.96
N TYR A 460 -0.55 -26.01 -8.82
CA TYR A 460 -1.95 -26.30 -8.47
C TYR A 460 -2.39 -27.60 -9.12
N ARG A 461 -2.87 -28.57 -8.32
CA ARG A 461 -3.27 -29.91 -8.81
C ARG A 461 -2.26 -30.54 -9.77
N GLY A 462 -0.98 -30.47 -9.43
CA GLY A 462 0.13 -31.03 -10.21
C GLY A 462 0.44 -30.30 -11.52
N VAL A 463 -0.19 -29.16 -11.80
CA VAL A 463 0.17 -28.27 -12.92
C VAL A 463 1.11 -27.20 -12.41
N TYR A 464 2.28 -27.08 -13.04
CA TYR A 464 3.33 -26.13 -12.69
C TYR A 464 3.25 -24.90 -13.61
N PHE A 465 3.17 -23.72 -13.00
CA PHE A 465 3.16 -22.43 -13.67
C PHE A 465 4.47 -21.72 -13.36
N CYS A 466 5.13 -21.20 -14.40
CA CYS A 466 6.33 -20.37 -14.28
C CYS A 466 6.03 -18.98 -14.82
N PHE A 467 6.19 -17.96 -13.97
CA PHE A 467 5.92 -16.57 -14.25
C PHE A 467 7.23 -15.83 -14.40
N ILE A 468 7.42 -15.17 -15.55
CA ILE A 468 8.58 -14.32 -15.82
C ILE A 468 8.15 -12.86 -15.64
N ASP A 469 8.90 -12.14 -14.82
CA ASP A 469 8.74 -10.69 -14.65
C ASP A 469 9.50 -9.98 -15.79
N ASP A 470 8.81 -9.20 -16.61
CA ASP A 470 9.39 -8.55 -17.79
C ASP A 470 10.49 -7.53 -17.45
N LEU A 471 10.52 -7.06 -16.20
CA LEU A 471 11.60 -6.18 -15.69
C LEU A 471 12.81 -6.96 -15.16
N HIS A 472 12.68 -8.27 -14.99
CA HIS A 472 13.77 -9.18 -14.62
C HIS A 472 13.95 -10.29 -15.66
N PRO A 473 14.12 -9.95 -16.96
CA PRO A 473 14.32 -10.96 -17.99
C PRO A 473 15.65 -11.70 -17.81
N ASP A 474 16.56 -11.19 -16.98
CA ASP A 474 17.79 -11.86 -16.60
C ASP A 474 17.55 -13.13 -15.77
N ASP A 475 16.39 -13.29 -15.13
CA ASP A 475 15.96 -14.53 -14.46
C ASP A 475 16.00 -15.75 -15.39
N ILE A 476 15.88 -15.53 -16.70
CA ILE A 476 15.97 -16.58 -17.74
C ILE A 476 17.40 -17.11 -17.87
N ILE A 477 18.42 -16.25 -17.69
CA ILE A 477 19.82 -16.56 -18.02
C ILE A 477 20.77 -16.55 -16.81
N ASN A 478 20.34 -16.00 -15.67
CA ASN A 478 21.17 -15.87 -14.47
C ASN A 478 21.23 -17.17 -13.61
N GLY A 479 20.55 -18.23 -14.07
CA GLY A 479 20.51 -19.55 -13.42
C GLY A 479 19.30 -19.78 -12.52
N TRP A 480 18.49 -18.75 -12.21
CA TRP A 480 17.25 -18.93 -11.44
C TRP A 480 16.28 -19.87 -12.15
N LEU A 481 15.96 -19.61 -13.42
CA LEU A 481 15.04 -20.46 -14.18
C LEU A 481 15.57 -21.89 -14.30
N ASP A 482 16.89 -22.09 -14.43
CA ASP A 482 17.47 -23.44 -14.47
C ASP A 482 17.26 -24.21 -13.15
N ALA A 483 17.34 -23.52 -12.00
CA ALA A 483 17.05 -24.10 -10.71
C ALA A 483 15.56 -24.45 -10.56
N GLU A 484 14.66 -23.58 -11.02
CA GLU A 484 13.21 -23.80 -11.05
C GLU A 484 12.85 -25.03 -11.90
N LEU A 485 13.44 -25.14 -13.08
CA LEU A 485 13.25 -26.28 -13.98
C LEU A 485 13.78 -27.59 -13.40
N ALA A 486 14.85 -27.53 -12.60
CA ALA A 486 15.41 -28.68 -11.89
C ALA A 486 14.64 -29.07 -10.61
N SER A 487 13.70 -28.24 -10.15
CA SER A 487 12.93 -28.48 -8.93
C SER A 487 12.03 -29.71 -9.04
N ASP A 488 11.75 -30.35 -7.91
CA ASP A 488 10.84 -31.51 -7.89
C ASP A 488 9.40 -31.10 -8.26
N ALA A 489 8.99 -29.88 -7.93
CA ALA A 489 7.69 -29.33 -8.34
C ALA A 489 7.57 -29.29 -9.87
N CYS A 490 8.58 -28.76 -10.56
CA CYS A 490 8.58 -28.72 -12.02
C CYS A 490 8.72 -30.13 -12.61
N LYS A 491 9.70 -30.94 -12.21
CA LYS A 491 9.95 -32.27 -12.80
C LYS A 491 8.79 -33.24 -12.62
N ASN A 492 8.07 -33.17 -11.50
CA ASN A 492 6.94 -34.07 -11.20
C ASN A 492 5.59 -33.54 -11.70
N ALA A 493 5.55 -32.33 -12.26
CA ALA A 493 4.33 -31.75 -12.78
C ALA A 493 3.76 -32.58 -13.95
N ARG A 494 2.43 -32.78 -13.95
CA ARG A 494 1.71 -33.42 -15.06
C ARG A 494 1.52 -32.48 -16.25
N MET A 495 1.70 -31.18 -16.05
CA MET A 495 1.64 -30.14 -17.06
C MET A 495 2.50 -28.95 -16.63
N ARG A 496 3.15 -28.28 -17.58
CA ARG A 496 3.94 -27.07 -17.34
C ARG A 496 3.47 -25.94 -18.25
N VAL A 497 3.24 -24.77 -17.65
CA VAL A 497 2.75 -23.54 -18.28
C VAL A 497 3.75 -22.42 -18.02
N CYS A 498 4.16 -21.72 -19.07
CA CYS A 498 4.96 -20.50 -18.95
C CYS A 498 4.05 -19.29 -19.16
N VAL A 499 4.21 -18.27 -18.33
CA VAL A 499 3.52 -16.98 -18.44
C VAL A 499 4.58 -15.90 -18.53
N VAL A 500 4.57 -15.14 -19.61
CA VAL A 500 5.55 -14.10 -19.90
C VAL A 500 4.84 -12.94 -20.60
N HIS A 501 5.16 -11.70 -20.26
CA HIS A 501 4.49 -10.55 -20.85
C HIS A 501 4.69 -10.50 -22.38
N GLN A 502 5.94 -10.35 -22.82
CA GLN A 502 6.23 -10.27 -24.25
C GLN A 502 6.25 -11.66 -24.91
N PRO A 503 5.58 -11.82 -26.06
CA PRO A 503 5.47 -13.11 -26.73
C PRO A 503 6.79 -13.51 -27.41
N PRO A 504 7.21 -14.79 -27.35
CA PRO A 504 8.35 -15.26 -28.15
C PRO A 504 8.11 -15.18 -29.66
N TYR A 505 6.87 -15.31 -30.12
CA TYR A 505 6.45 -15.24 -31.52
C TYR A 505 5.16 -14.43 -31.59
N CYS A 506 5.07 -13.48 -32.52
CA CYS A 506 3.89 -12.67 -32.80
C CYS A 506 3.90 -12.27 -34.28
N ASP A 507 2.73 -12.15 -34.92
CA ASP A 507 2.62 -11.72 -36.32
C ASP A 507 2.45 -10.19 -36.46
N MET A 508 1.87 -9.53 -35.46
CA MET A 508 1.51 -8.11 -35.50
C MET A 508 2.43 -7.21 -34.67
N TRP A 509 2.63 -5.97 -35.13
CA TRP A 509 3.44 -4.90 -34.51
C TRP A 509 4.95 -5.21 -34.47
N VAL A 510 5.33 -6.30 -33.83
CA VAL A 510 6.69 -6.85 -33.73
C VAL A 510 6.66 -8.36 -33.95
N ASP A 511 7.73 -8.96 -34.45
CA ASP A 511 7.75 -10.42 -34.74
C ASP A 511 7.90 -11.31 -33.49
N GLY A 512 7.58 -10.80 -32.31
CA GLY A 512 7.89 -11.36 -30.98
C GLY A 512 9.31 -11.05 -30.49
N THR A 513 9.68 -11.59 -29.33
CA THR A 513 10.93 -11.25 -28.63
C THR A 513 12.10 -12.18 -29.02
N PRO A 514 13.11 -11.72 -29.78
CA PRO A 514 14.19 -12.57 -30.28
C PRO A 514 15.05 -13.21 -29.19
N SER A 515 15.24 -12.51 -28.07
CA SER A 515 16.01 -13.04 -26.92
C SER A 515 15.27 -14.19 -26.24
N TYR A 516 13.94 -14.20 -26.22
CA TYR A 516 13.16 -15.31 -25.68
C TYR A 516 13.19 -16.52 -26.59
N ARG A 517 13.14 -16.33 -27.91
CA ARG A 517 13.39 -17.42 -28.87
C ARG A 517 14.76 -18.07 -28.67
N THR A 518 15.76 -17.28 -28.29
CA THR A 518 17.13 -17.77 -28.07
C THR A 518 17.32 -18.42 -26.69
N ASN A 519 16.74 -17.84 -25.64
CA ASN A 519 17.10 -18.17 -24.25
C ASN A 519 16.00 -18.88 -23.46
N LEU A 520 14.73 -18.59 -23.76
CA LEU A 520 13.57 -19.13 -23.04
C LEU A 520 12.99 -20.36 -23.75
N VAL A 521 12.66 -20.23 -25.05
CA VAL A 521 12.00 -21.29 -25.82
C VAL A 521 12.75 -22.63 -25.75
N PRO A 522 14.09 -22.70 -25.94
CA PRO A 522 14.80 -23.97 -25.83
C PRO A 522 14.70 -24.61 -24.45
N LYS A 523 14.59 -23.81 -23.39
CA LYS A 523 14.40 -24.32 -22.01
C LYS A 523 12.98 -24.85 -21.83
N LEU A 524 11.98 -24.19 -22.38
CA LEU A 524 10.59 -24.66 -22.36
C LEU A 524 10.44 -25.99 -23.10
N GLU A 525 11.01 -26.09 -24.30
CA GLU A 525 11.02 -27.31 -25.12
C GLU A 525 11.72 -28.46 -24.40
N ALA A 526 12.93 -28.22 -23.87
CA ALA A 526 13.70 -29.24 -23.16
C ALA A 526 13.02 -29.77 -21.89
N ASN A 527 12.10 -29.00 -21.31
CA ASN A 527 11.41 -29.34 -20.07
C ASN A 527 9.93 -29.70 -20.28
N ASN A 528 9.49 -29.95 -21.52
CA ASN A 528 8.13 -30.39 -21.84
C ASN A 528 7.04 -29.44 -21.32
N PHE A 529 7.25 -28.14 -21.51
CA PHE A 529 6.15 -27.17 -21.43
C PHE A 529 5.17 -27.42 -22.57
N VAL A 530 3.89 -27.19 -22.32
CA VAL A 530 2.83 -27.42 -23.33
C VAL A 530 2.06 -26.14 -23.67
N LEU A 531 2.29 -25.09 -22.89
CA LEU A 531 1.59 -23.82 -23.03
C LEU A 531 2.53 -22.66 -22.65
N CYS A 532 2.59 -21.66 -23.51
CA CYS A 532 3.26 -20.38 -23.28
C CYS A 532 2.22 -19.27 -23.50
N LEU A 533 1.91 -18.55 -22.43
CA LEU A 533 0.87 -17.53 -22.36
C LEU A 533 1.52 -16.15 -22.31
N SER A 534 1.05 -15.24 -23.17
CA SER A 534 1.60 -13.90 -23.30
C SER A 534 0.57 -12.83 -23.62
N GLY A 535 0.99 -11.58 -23.52
CA GLY A 535 0.22 -10.38 -23.84
C GLY A 535 1.03 -9.45 -24.75
N HIS A 536 1.15 -8.18 -24.36
CA HIS A 536 1.94 -7.11 -24.97
C HIS A 536 1.42 -6.66 -26.34
N THR A 537 1.10 -7.60 -27.21
CA THR A 537 0.36 -7.35 -28.44
C THR A 537 -1.12 -7.38 -28.13
N HIS A 538 -1.82 -6.28 -28.40
CA HIS A 538 -3.22 -6.10 -28.01
C HIS A 538 -4.19 -6.78 -28.98
N GLU A 539 -4.09 -8.10 -29.04
CA GLU A 539 -4.99 -8.98 -29.78
C GLU A 539 -5.04 -10.39 -29.17
N TYR A 540 -5.77 -11.28 -29.83
CA TYR A 540 -5.69 -12.71 -29.64
C TYR A 540 -4.93 -13.37 -30.77
N GLU A 541 -3.96 -14.20 -30.45
CA GLU A 541 -3.22 -14.99 -31.44
C GLU A 541 -2.88 -16.35 -30.83
N ARG A 542 -2.90 -17.42 -31.63
CA ARG A 542 -2.32 -18.69 -31.18
C ARG A 542 -1.67 -19.52 -32.27
N GLY A 543 -0.68 -20.28 -31.82
CA GLY A 543 0.10 -21.21 -32.63
C GLY A 543 0.56 -22.44 -31.88
N PHE A 544 1.10 -23.42 -32.62
CA PHE A 544 1.64 -24.64 -32.06
C PHE A 544 2.99 -25.00 -32.70
N LEU A 545 4.03 -25.06 -31.88
CA LEU A 545 5.39 -25.39 -32.30
C LEU A 545 6.06 -26.26 -31.25
N ASN A 546 6.69 -27.37 -31.68
CA ASN A 546 7.50 -28.25 -30.82
C ASN A 546 6.80 -28.67 -29.50
N ASN A 547 5.52 -29.05 -29.59
CA ASN A 547 4.65 -29.44 -28.47
C ASN A 547 4.21 -28.33 -27.51
N ILE A 548 4.52 -27.06 -27.83
CA ILE A 548 4.08 -25.91 -27.06
C ILE A 548 2.97 -25.18 -27.85
N ASN A 549 1.86 -24.92 -27.18
CA ASN A 549 0.84 -23.98 -27.64
C ASN A 549 1.26 -22.58 -27.19
N TYR A 550 1.42 -21.66 -28.14
CA TYR A 550 1.67 -20.25 -27.87
C TYR A 550 0.35 -19.51 -27.97
N VAL A 551 -0.03 -18.75 -26.95
CA VAL A 551 -1.29 -18.01 -26.90
C VAL A 551 -1.03 -16.59 -26.43
N ILE A 552 -1.32 -15.63 -27.29
CA ILE A 552 -1.38 -14.20 -26.97
C ILE A 552 -2.83 -13.84 -26.65
N CYS A 553 -3.05 -13.13 -25.54
CA CYS A 553 -4.38 -12.67 -25.12
C CYS A 553 -4.30 -11.27 -24.51
N GLY A 554 -3.74 -10.31 -25.25
CA GLY A 554 -3.54 -8.91 -24.82
C GLY A 554 -4.73 -7.98 -25.11
N GLY A 555 -5.91 -8.52 -25.44
CA GLY A 555 -7.08 -7.72 -25.78
C GLY A 555 -7.94 -7.24 -24.60
N ALA A 556 -7.48 -7.27 -23.34
CA ALA A 556 -8.39 -7.03 -22.21
C ALA A 556 -8.87 -5.57 -22.07
N SER A 557 -8.27 -4.63 -22.81
CA SER A 557 -8.66 -3.22 -22.81
C SER A 557 -8.53 -2.56 -24.19
N TRP A 558 -7.35 -2.10 -24.60
CA TRP A 558 -7.12 -1.51 -25.92
C TRP A 558 -6.87 -2.61 -26.98
N LEU A 559 -6.97 -2.28 -28.27
CA LEU A 559 -6.62 -3.16 -29.39
C LEU A 559 -5.70 -2.45 -30.38
N ASP A 560 -4.72 -3.15 -30.94
CA ASP A 560 -3.71 -2.59 -31.85
C ASP A 560 -4.23 -2.40 -33.29
N LEU A 561 -5.34 -1.67 -33.42
CA LEU A 561 -6.10 -1.48 -34.65
C LEU A 561 -5.25 -0.93 -35.80
N THR A 562 -4.21 -0.16 -35.51
CA THR A 562 -3.33 0.49 -36.50
C THR A 562 -2.03 -0.26 -36.79
N GLU A 563 -1.66 -1.26 -35.98
CA GLU A 563 -0.34 -1.89 -36.09
C GLU A 563 -0.25 -2.89 -37.24
N PRO A 564 0.83 -2.89 -38.04
CA PRO A 564 0.91 -3.75 -39.22
C PRO A 564 1.14 -5.22 -38.84
N ILE A 565 0.73 -6.13 -39.72
CA ILE A 565 1.26 -7.50 -39.73
C ILE A 565 2.70 -7.42 -40.25
N VAL A 566 3.67 -7.80 -39.42
CA VAL A 566 5.10 -7.75 -39.72
C VAL A 566 5.67 -9.11 -40.07
N LYS A 567 4.97 -10.19 -39.66
CA LYS A 567 5.38 -11.57 -39.87
C LYS A 567 4.15 -12.46 -40.03
N ASP A 568 4.33 -13.58 -40.73
CA ASP A 568 3.37 -14.68 -40.84
C ASP A 568 4.18 -15.92 -40.47
N TRP A 569 4.17 -16.28 -39.19
CA TRP A 569 4.87 -17.45 -38.69
C TRP A 569 4.06 -18.71 -39.02
N GLU A 570 4.65 -19.66 -39.73
CA GLU A 570 3.95 -20.90 -40.19
C GLU A 570 3.24 -21.68 -39.07
N HIS A 571 3.69 -21.55 -37.82
CA HIS A 571 3.12 -22.25 -36.67
C HIS A 571 2.03 -21.45 -35.94
N ILE A 572 1.87 -20.15 -36.22
CA ILE A 572 0.73 -19.34 -35.80
C ILE A 572 -0.38 -19.58 -36.83
N THR A 573 -1.59 -19.86 -36.34
CA THR A 573 -2.67 -20.37 -37.22
C THR A 573 -4.03 -19.75 -36.96
N VAL A 574 -4.15 -18.94 -35.89
CA VAL A 574 -5.38 -18.23 -35.51
C VAL A 574 -4.98 -16.85 -34.98
N GLY A 575 -5.69 -15.81 -35.42
CA GLY A 575 -5.31 -14.43 -35.13
C GLY A 575 -4.06 -13.99 -35.91
N GLY A 576 -3.52 -12.82 -35.59
CA GLY A 576 -2.30 -12.32 -36.22
C GLY A 576 -2.43 -12.14 -37.74
N ALA A 577 -1.60 -12.82 -38.53
CA ALA A 577 -1.71 -12.80 -39.99
C ALA A 577 -3.00 -13.45 -40.54
N HIS A 578 -3.80 -14.10 -39.68
CA HIS A 578 -5.02 -14.82 -40.03
C HIS A 578 -6.28 -14.16 -39.45
N ASN A 579 -7.35 -14.10 -40.26
CA ASN A 579 -8.61 -13.51 -39.83
C ASN A 579 -9.37 -14.41 -38.84
N MET A 580 -10.04 -13.78 -37.87
CA MET A 580 -10.99 -14.41 -36.97
C MET A 580 -12.42 -13.90 -37.17
N ASP A 581 -13.42 -14.76 -36.92
CA ASP A 581 -14.82 -14.35 -36.98
C ASP A 581 -15.14 -13.27 -35.93
N GLY A 582 -15.79 -12.19 -36.38
CA GLY A 582 -16.12 -11.03 -35.54
C GLY A 582 -14.96 -10.07 -35.31
N ALA A 583 -13.73 -10.39 -35.70
CA ALA A 583 -12.60 -9.47 -35.65
C ALA A 583 -12.60 -8.54 -36.89
N PRO A 584 -12.24 -7.26 -36.76
CA PRO A 584 -12.10 -6.37 -37.91
C PRO A 584 -10.95 -6.79 -38.84
N ARG A 585 -9.88 -7.35 -38.27
CA ARG A 585 -8.78 -8.07 -38.92
C ARG A 585 -8.02 -8.84 -37.85
N ALA A 586 -7.18 -9.79 -38.26
CA ALA A 586 -6.31 -10.53 -37.35
C ALA A 586 -7.12 -11.18 -36.22
N GLY A 587 -6.63 -11.10 -34.97
CA GLY A 587 -7.39 -11.46 -33.78
C GLY A 587 -7.71 -10.28 -32.88
N LEU A 588 -7.90 -9.08 -33.45
CA LEU A 588 -8.23 -7.84 -32.72
C LEU A 588 -9.63 -7.93 -32.10
N LEU A 589 -9.72 -8.62 -30.97
CA LEU A 589 -10.92 -8.89 -30.20
C LEU A 589 -10.61 -8.67 -28.73
N HIS A 590 -11.54 -8.02 -28.04
CA HIS A 590 -11.42 -7.94 -26.59
C HIS A 590 -11.79 -9.26 -25.96
N GLY A 591 -11.03 -9.75 -24.99
CA GLY A 591 -11.34 -11.03 -24.38
C GLY A 591 -10.32 -11.58 -23.41
N TYR A 592 -10.65 -12.77 -22.91
CA TYR A 592 -9.80 -13.60 -22.06
C TYR A 592 -9.95 -15.07 -22.46
N THR A 593 -8.98 -15.90 -22.09
CA THR A 593 -9.03 -17.34 -22.37
C THR A 593 -9.34 -18.12 -21.09
N LEU A 594 -10.37 -18.96 -21.12
CA LEU A 594 -10.70 -19.90 -20.05
C LEU A 594 -10.06 -21.26 -20.33
N PHE A 595 -9.34 -21.81 -19.36
CA PHE A 595 -8.74 -23.14 -19.42
C PHE A 595 -9.41 -24.05 -18.40
N ASN A 596 -10.00 -25.15 -18.87
CA ASN A 596 -10.54 -26.23 -18.06
C ASN A 596 -9.62 -27.44 -18.15
N ILE A 597 -9.18 -27.95 -17.01
CA ILE A 597 -8.27 -29.10 -16.92
C ILE A 597 -9.04 -30.26 -16.31
N SER A 598 -9.28 -31.30 -17.10
CA SER A 598 -10.02 -32.49 -16.69
C SER A 598 -9.47 -33.72 -17.39
N ASP A 599 -9.32 -34.84 -16.67
CA ASP A 599 -9.01 -36.16 -17.25
C ASP A 599 -7.82 -36.21 -18.24
N GLY A 600 -6.76 -35.44 -17.97
CA GLY A 600 -5.59 -35.41 -18.86
C GLY A 600 -5.80 -34.57 -20.12
N VAL A 601 -6.82 -33.73 -20.16
CA VAL A 601 -7.16 -32.85 -21.26
C VAL A 601 -7.29 -31.41 -20.75
N VAL A 602 -6.75 -30.48 -21.51
CA VAL A 602 -6.99 -29.04 -21.32
C VAL A 602 -7.90 -28.58 -22.44
N THR A 603 -9.06 -28.04 -22.09
CA THR A 603 -9.92 -27.33 -23.04
C THR A 603 -9.74 -25.83 -22.84
N ALA A 604 -9.36 -25.13 -23.89
CA ALA A 604 -9.19 -23.69 -23.91
C ALA A 604 -10.30 -23.03 -24.73
N GLN A 605 -10.87 -21.94 -24.22
CA GLN A 605 -11.95 -21.19 -24.87
C GLN A 605 -11.67 -19.69 -24.79
N PHE A 606 -11.63 -19.01 -25.94
CA PHE A 606 -11.45 -17.56 -25.99
C PHE A 606 -12.80 -16.85 -25.96
N HIS A 607 -13.10 -16.22 -24.82
CA HIS A 607 -14.33 -15.47 -24.54
C HIS A 607 -14.14 -14.01 -24.95
N THR A 608 -15.10 -13.47 -25.70
CA THR A 608 -14.95 -12.15 -26.33
C THR A 608 -16.02 -11.15 -25.91
N PHE A 609 -15.68 -9.87 -26.04
CA PHE A 609 -16.52 -8.74 -25.70
C PHE A 609 -16.46 -7.66 -26.78
N SER A 610 -17.55 -6.91 -26.93
CA SER A 610 -17.53 -5.63 -27.64
C SER A 610 -16.74 -4.59 -26.85
N SER A 611 -16.35 -3.48 -27.48
CA SER A 611 -15.63 -2.39 -26.81
C SER A 611 -16.40 -1.74 -25.67
N THR A 612 -17.73 -1.92 -25.61
CA THR A 612 -18.61 -1.40 -24.56
C THR A 612 -18.95 -2.44 -23.48
N GLY A 613 -18.30 -3.61 -23.48
CA GLY A 613 -18.47 -4.63 -22.43
C GLY A 613 -19.57 -5.67 -22.68
N GLU A 614 -20.28 -5.63 -23.80
CA GLU A 614 -21.24 -6.70 -24.13
C GLU A 614 -20.50 -8.00 -24.47
N TYR A 615 -20.85 -9.11 -23.82
CA TYR A 615 -20.30 -10.43 -24.12
C TYR A 615 -20.74 -10.93 -25.50
N THR A 616 -19.78 -11.25 -26.38
CA THR A 616 -20.02 -11.64 -27.78
C THR A 616 -19.80 -13.13 -28.06
N GLY A 617 -19.63 -13.93 -27.02
CA GLY A 617 -19.49 -15.39 -27.13
C GLY A 617 -18.04 -15.88 -27.22
N ILE A 618 -17.90 -17.18 -27.48
CA ILE A 618 -16.61 -17.85 -27.68
C ILE A 618 -16.23 -17.75 -29.16
N LYS A 619 -15.02 -17.26 -29.46
CA LYS A 619 -14.53 -17.07 -30.85
C LYS A 619 -13.44 -18.02 -31.27
N ASP A 620 -12.79 -18.68 -30.33
CA ASP A 620 -11.89 -19.79 -30.60
C ASP A 620 -11.96 -20.84 -29.47
N SER A 621 -11.65 -22.08 -29.81
CA SER A 621 -11.49 -23.16 -28.85
C SER A 621 -10.50 -24.19 -29.35
N PHE A 622 -9.69 -24.73 -28.44
CA PHE A 622 -8.74 -25.79 -28.77
C PHE A 622 -8.52 -26.72 -27.59
N ILE A 623 -7.94 -27.89 -27.88
CA ILE A 623 -7.71 -28.95 -26.92
C ILE A 623 -6.22 -29.25 -26.88
N ILE A 624 -5.65 -29.31 -25.67
CA ILE A 624 -4.32 -29.83 -25.42
C ILE A 624 -4.48 -31.16 -24.70
N ASN A 625 -3.99 -32.24 -25.31
CA ASN A 625 -3.89 -33.51 -24.61
C ASN A 625 -2.65 -33.46 -23.73
N LEU A 626 -2.84 -33.62 -22.42
CA LEU A 626 -1.70 -33.77 -21.52
C LEU A 626 -0.98 -35.07 -21.88
N PRO A 627 0.36 -35.07 -21.89
CA PRO A 627 1.10 -36.30 -22.11
C PRO A 627 0.66 -37.33 -21.07
N VAL A 628 0.23 -38.51 -21.53
CA VAL A 628 -0.07 -39.64 -20.64
C VAL A 628 1.17 -39.84 -19.79
N ALA A 629 1.03 -39.70 -18.47
CA ALA A 629 2.15 -39.93 -17.56
C ALA A 629 2.75 -41.29 -17.92
N ALA A 630 4.01 -41.32 -18.34
CA ALA A 630 4.77 -42.54 -18.31
C ALA A 630 4.73 -42.97 -16.84
N VAL A 631 3.88 -43.94 -16.54
CA VAL A 631 3.81 -44.59 -15.23
C VAL A 631 5.17 -45.25 -15.07
N ASN A 632 6.13 -44.52 -14.50
CA ASN A 632 7.30 -45.14 -13.92
C ASN A 632 6.77 -45.89 -12.70
N ASP A 633 6.40 -47.13 -12.93
CA ASP A 633 6.13 -48.12 -11.90
C ASP A 633 7.41 -48.32 -11.09
N TRP A 634 7.54 -47.55 -10.00
CA TRP A 634 8.63 -47.72 -9.03
C TRP A 634 8.36 -48.88 -8.06
N SER A 635 7.46 -49.83 -8.37
CA SER A 635 7.21 -51.00 -7.52
C SER A 635 8.07 -52.24 -7.85
N LEU A 636 9.05 -52.12 -8.75
CA LEU A 636 10.04 -53.18 -9.01
C LEU A 636 11.47 -52.62 -9.17
N GLN A 637 12.09 -52.18 -8.06
CA GLN A 637 13.54 -52.31 -7.82
C GLN A 637 13.84 -52.53 -6.34
#